data_AF-A0A7C6FPH3-F1
#
_entry.id   AF-A0A7C6FPH3-F1
#
_cell.length_a   1.000
_cell.length_b   1.000
_cell.length_c   1.000
_cell.angle_alpha   90.00
_cell.angle_beta   90.00
_cell.angle_gamma   90.00
#
_symmetry.space_group_name_H-M   'P 1'
#
loop_
_entity.id
_entity.type
_entity.pdbx_description
1 polymer ?
#
loop_
_entity_poly.entity_id
_entity_poly.type
_entity_poly.pdbx_seq_one_letter_code
_entity_poly.pdbx_strand_id
1 'polypeptide(L)'
;MSDSSTAEKNKVRKIALILAAVIVLGAIFVFLLTKDSRTYSKAVKLEEKKSFQEAIDLFETIPDYKDSKQRILDNNYRIALALEEAGNFAEAQAAFEALGDYGDSAEHVKVAKYQQALALEEAGSYAEAQAAFEELGDYSDSAERVKAIKYQQALALKEAGSYAEAQAAFEALGDYSDSAEHVKVAKYQQALVLEEAGNYAEALAAFEELGDYSDSAERVKKAKYQQALALEEAGNYAEAQAAFEELGDYSDSAERVKKAKYQQALALEEAGNYTEAQAAFEELGDYSDSAEHVKEAKYQQALALEEAGNYTEAQAAFEELGDYSDSTEHVKKAKYQQALALEEAGSYAEAQAAFEALGDYSDSAEHVKEAKYQLAVLGMSSKSVEELLALFGSLGEYQDSGEYLKNIQEVANNYGEALSNATSSETDFVNAFDAATSLLNESKIPLDMELLDDLSTLVGNTNTEVAAFPDEPVTIEEYISATEALQQIDYSETTNALVEATTLLEASCKQYEFVNSPSEDFIIDRLSRMANVVHIAVATEGNDPNGKLNKPGGYTSQVFFTSPLVNPSYLQMSNVDAVEEGTNGGGSIEVYATMQDAQERDAYFSKFDGSVFACGSHKVIGTIVVRTSRSLTASEQRAFEAEIIEALITLTPGKVIER
;
A
#
# COMPACT_ATOMS: atom_id res chain seq x y z
N MET A 1 -154.81 -76.05 -95.11
CA MET A 1 -155.19 -75.67 -93.74
C MET A 1 -153.96 -75.94 -92.88
N SER A 2 -153.07 -74.94 -92.74
CA SER A 2 -153.01 -73.98 -91.60
C SER A 2 -152.45 -74.67 -90.34
N ASP A 3 -151.57 -74.16 -89.49
CA ASP A 3 -150.76 -72.94 -89.34
C ASP A 3 -149.88 -73.20 -88.07
N SER A 4 -148.92 -72.32 -87.75
CA SER A 4 -148.35 -72.06 -86.41
C SER A 4 -147.74 -73.20 -85.53
N SER A 5 -146.48 -73.64 -85.76
CA SER A 5 -145.72 -74.41 -84.73
C SER A 5 -144.23 -74.03 -84.57
N THR A 6 -143.68 -73.20 -85.46
CA THR A 6 -142.22 -73.00 -85.53
C THR A 6 -141.67 -71.83 -84.69
N ALA A 7 -142.53 -70.89 -84.24
CA ALA A 7 -142.07 -69.71 -83.49
C ALA A 7 -141.92 -69.95 -81.96
N GLU A 8 -142.67 -70.87 -81.38
CA GLU A 8 -142.68 -71.10 -79.93
C GLU A 8 -141.48 -71.93 -79.45
N LYS A 9 -140.96 -72.84 -80.29
CA LYS A 9 -139.80 -73.69 -79.98
C LYS A 9 -138.48 -72.91 -79.83
N ASN A 10 -138.33 -71.76 -80.50
CA ASN A 10 -137.10 -70.97 -80.43
C ASN A 10 -137.02 -70.05 -79.19
N LYS A 11 -138.15 -69.69 -78.58
CA LYS A 11 -138.17 -68.91 -77.32
C LYS A 11 -137.77 -69.77 -76.12
N VAL A 12 -138.26 -71.01 -76.06
CA VAL A 12 -137.94 -71.98 -74.99
C VAL A 12 -136.45 -72.34 -74.98
N ARG A 13 -135.82 -72.49 -76.15
CA ARG A 13 -134.39 -72.80 -76.27
C ARG A 13 -133.46 -71.69 -75.72
N LYS A 14 -133.81 -70.42 -75.89
CA LYS A 14 -133.01 -69.30 -75.38
C LYS A 14 -133.09 -69.15 -73.86
N ILE A 15 -134.26 -69.41 -73.25
CA ILE A 15 -134.43 -69.36 -71.79
C ILE A 15 -133.66 -70.50 -71.11
N ALA A 16 -133.66 -71.69 -71.70
CA ALA A 16 -132.90 -72.84 -71.19
C ALA A 16 -131.38 -72.61 -71.15
N LEU A 17 -130.82 -71.91 -72.15
CA LEU A 17 -129.38 -71.60 -72.21
C LEU A 17 -128.94 -70.59 -71.15
N ILE A 18 -129.78 -69.61 -70.81
CA ILE A 18 -129.46 -68.60 -69.77
C ILE A 18 -129.51 -69.24 -68.38
N LEU A 19 -130.48 -70.12 -68.10
CA LEU A 19 -130.58 -70.86 -66.85
C LEU A 19 -129.39 -71.80 -66.62
N ALA A 20 -128.90 -72.46 -67.67
CA ALA A 20 -127.71 -73.31 -67.58
C ALA A 20 -126.44 -72.51 -67.23
N ALA A 21 -126.26 -71.31 -67.79
CA ALA A 21 -125.13 -70.45 -67.47
C ALA A 21 -125.15 -69.96 -66.01
N VAL A 22 -126.33 -69.62 -65.48
CA VAL A 22 -126.48 -69.21 -64.07
C VAL A 22 -126.24 -70.36 -63.10
N ILE A 23 -126.64 -71.59 -63.43
CA ILE A 23 -126.37 -72.78 -62.61
C ILE A 23 -124.88 -73.13 -62.64
N VAL A 24 -124.22 -73.03 -63.80
CA VAL A 24 -122.78 -73.28 -63.92
C VAL A 24 -121.97 -72.20 -63.18
N LEU A 25 -122.34 -70.93 -63.30
CA LEU A 25 -121.74 -69.84 -62.52
C LEU A 25 -122.00 -70.00 -61.01
N GLY A 26 -123.21 -70.43 -60.62
CA GLY A 26 -123.55 -70.73 -59.23
C GLY A 26 -122.80 -71.94 -58.68
N ALA A 27 -122.60 -73.00 -59.48
CA ALA A 27 -121.83 -74.17 -59.11
C ALA A 27 -120.32 -73.86 -59.02
N ILE A 28 -119.79 -73.01 -59.91
CA ILE A 28 -118.41 -72.51 -59.84
C ILE A 28 -118.24 -71.62 -58.59
N PHE A 29 -119.21 -70.77 -58.28
CA PHE A 29 -119.19 -69.91 -57.10
C PHE A 29 -119.27 -70.70 -55.79
N VAL A 30 -120.13 -71.73 -55.70
CA VAL A 30 -120.19 -72.66 -54.55
C VAL A 30 -118.92 -73.52 -54.47
N PHE A 31 -118.38 -73.99 -55.59
CA PHE A 31 -117.13 -74.75 -55.62
C PHE A 31 -115.95 -73.93 -55.10
N LEU A 32 -115.84 -72.66 -55.51
CA LEU A 32 -114.85 -71.72 -54.98
C LEU A 32 -115.05 -71.47 -53.47
N LEU A 33 -116.28 -71.23 -53.00
CA LEU A 33 -116.59 -71.07 -51.57
C LEU A 33 -116.25 -72.31 -50.71
N THR A 34 -116.42 -73.52 -51.25
CA THR A 34 -116.07 -74.77 -50.52
C THR A 34 -114.58 -75.11 -50.54
N LYS A 35 -113.82 -74.56 -51.50
CA LYS A 35 -112.37 -74.77 -51.58
C LYS A 35 -111.68 -73.99 -50.47
N ASP A 36 -111.95 -72.69 -50.38
CA ASP A 36 -111.30 -71.80 -49.41
C ASP A 36 -111.66 -72.18 -47.97
N SER A 37 -112.92 -72.58 -47.71
CA SER A 37 -113.32 -73.10 -46.40
C SER A 37 -112.59 -74.39 -45.98
N ARG A 38 -112.28 -75.29 -46.91
CA ARG A 38 -111.55 -76.54 -46.62
C ARG A 38 -110.07 -76.26 -46.37
N THR A 39 -109.47 -75.39 -47.17
CA THR A 39 -108.10 -74.90 -46.97
C THR A 39 -107.96 -74.24 -45.59
N TYR A 40 -108.90 -73.36 -45.24
CA TYR A 40 -108.93 -72.69 -43.93
C TYR A 40 -109.03 -73.67 -42.75
N SER A 41 -109.96 -74.63 -42.78
CA SER A 41 -110.07 -75.62 -41.70
C SER A 41 -108.86 -76.55 -41.58
N LYS A 42 -108.15 -76.80 -42.70
CA LYS A 42 -106.90 -77.57 -42.68
C LYS A 42 -105.78 -76.75 -42.06
N ALA A 43 -105.67 -75.47 -42.41
CA ALA A 43 -104.69 -74.54 -41.83
C ALA A 43 -104.87 -74.41 -40.30
N VAL A 44 -106.10 -74.22 -39.81
CA VAL A 44 -106.37 -74.16 -38.35
C VAL A 44 -105.95 -75.44 -37.61
N LYS A 45 -106.17 -76.63 -38.20
CA LYS A 45 -105.70 -77.90 -37.61
C LYS A 45 -104.18 -78.04 -37.57
N LEU A 46 -103.46 -77.37 -38.48
CA LEU A 46 -102.00 -77.33 -38.47
C LEU A 46 -101.49 -76.38 -37.37
N GLU A 47 -102.18 -75.25 -37.13
CA GLU A 47 -101.90 -74.39 -35.98
C GLU A 47 -102.07 -75.12 -34.65
N GLU A 48 -103.13 -75.93 -34.48
CA GLU A 48 -103.34 -76.78 -33.29
C GLU A 48 -102.19 -77.78 -33.05
N LYS A 49 -101.51 -78.18 -34.13
CA LYS A 49 -100.36 -79.10 -34.09
C LYS A 49 -99.02 -78.38 -33.97
N LYS A 50 -99.01 -77.05 -33.83
CA LYS A 50 -97.82 -76.20 -33.86
C LYS A 50 -97.03 -76.26 -35.18
N SER A 51 -97.66 -76.73 -36.26
CA SER A 51 -97.11 -76.73 -37.62
C SER A 51 -97.36 -75.37 -38.28
N PHE A 52 -96.79 -74.31 -37.70
CA PHE A 52 -97.13 -72.93 -38.02
C PHE A 52 -96.76 -72.52 -39.46
N GLN A 53 -95.62 -72.96 -39.99
CA GLN A 53 -95.23 -72.67 -41.39
C GLN A 53 -96.20 -73.31 -42.40
N GLU A 54 -96.55 -74.58 -42.21
CA GLU A 54 -97.51 -75.26 -43.08
C GLU A 54 -98.93 -74.63 -43.00
N ALA A 55 -99.29 -74.06 -41.84
CA ALA A 55 -100.51 -73.28 -41.69
C ALA A 55 -100.44 -71.97 -42.48
N ILE A 56 -99.33 -71.22 -42.39
CA ILE A 56 -99.09 -69.98 -43.15
C ILE A 56 -99.19 -70.26 -44.65
N ASP A 57 -98.48 -71.26 -45.17
CA ASP A 57 -98.48 -71.62 -46.59
C ASP A 57 -99.92 -71.84 -47.13
N LEU A 58 -100.80 -72.42 -46.30
CA LEU A 58 -102.21 -72.60 -46.66
C LEU A 58 -103.00 -71.29 -46.57
N PHE A 59 -102.81 -70.48 -45.52
CA PHE A 59 -103.50 -69.18 -45.39
C PHE A 59 -103.11 -68.18 -46.48
N GLU A 60 -101.86 -68.21 -46.97
CA GLU A 60 -101.38 -67.37 -48.07
C GLU A 60 -102.10 -67.66 -49.39
N THR A 61 -102.62 -68.88 -49.58
CA THR A 61 -103.44 -69.21 -50.77
C THR A 61 -104.86 -68.65 -50.71
N ILE A 62 -105.30 -68.15 -49.54
CA ILE A 62 -106.65 -67.64 -49.27
C ILE A 62 -106.63 -66.32 -48.47
N PRO A 63 -105.91 -65.28 -48.92
CA PRO A 63 -105.59 -64.11 -48.11
C PRO A 63 -106.81 -63.26 -47.72
N ASP A 64 -107.88 -63.28 -48.51
CA ASP A 64 -109.11 -62.51 -48.24
C ASP A 64 -110.22 -63.34 -47.57
N TYR A 65 -109.94 -64.60 -47.24
CA TYR A 65 -110.92 -65.49 -46.60
C TYR A 65 -110.82 -65.39 -45.07
N LYS A 66 -111.86 -64.84 -44.43
CA LYS A 66 -111.94 -64.64 -42.97
C LYS A 66 -110.73 -63.88 -42.41
N ASP A 67 -110.23 -64.30 -41.25
CA ASP A 67 -109.05 -63.81 -40.53
C ASP A 67 -107.73 -64.42 -41.02
N SER A 68 -107.67 -65.01 -42.23
CA SER A 68 -106.44 -65.67 -42.73
C SER A 68 -105.22 -64.75 -42.73
N LYS A 69 -105.36 -63.47 -43.10
CA LYS A 69 -104.29 -62.45 -42.99
C LYS A 69 -103.79 -62.25 -41.56
N GLN A 70 -104.71 -62.21 -40.59
CA GLN A 70 -104.38 -62.08 -39.17
C GLN A 70 -103.68 -63.35 -38.66
N ARG A 71 -104.16 -64.53 -39.07
CA ARG A 71 -103.56 -65.81 -38.70
C ARG A 71 -102.15 -65.99 -39.27
N ILE A 72 -101.87 -65.47 -40.46
CA ILE A 72 -100.49 -65.44 -40.98
C ILE A 72 -99.59 -64.69 -40.01
N LEU A 73 -100.02 -63.50 -39.54
CA LEU A 73 -99.27 -62.71 -38.55
C LEU A 73 -99.15 -63.43 -37.19
N ASP A 74 -100.23 -64.02 -36.66
CA ASP A 74 -100.21 -64.82 -35.42
C ASP A 74 -99.23 -66.00 -35.49
N ASN A 75 -99.21 -66.72 -36.61
CA ASN A 75 -98.32 -67.86 -36.79
C ASN A 75 -96.87 -67.42 -36.98
N ASN A 76 -96.61 -66.36 -37.75
CA ASN A 76 -95.28 -65.78 -37.89
C ASN A 76 -94.75 -65.31 -36.52
N TYR A 77 -95.60 -64.69 -35.70
CA TYR A 77 -95.27 -64.29 -34.34
C TYR A 77 -94.97 -65.49 -33.42
N ARG A 78 -95.73 -66.59 -33.52
CA ARG A 78 -95.42 -67.83 -32.78
C ARG A 78 -94.15 -68.53 -33.24
N ILE A 79 -93.82 -68.46 -34.54
CA ILE A 79 -92.54 -68.95 -35.07
C ILE A 79 -91.40 -68.10 -34.49
N ALA A 80 -91.54 -66.78 -34.50
CA ALA A 80 -90.55 -65.86 -33.92
C ALA A 80 -90.31 -66.13 -32.42
N LEU A 81 -91.38 -66.31 -31.63
CA LEU A 81 -91.28 -66.72 -30.22
C LEU A 81 -90.58 -68.07 -30.04
N ALA A 82 -90.90 -69.07 -30.88
CA ALA A 82 -90.26 -70.38 -30.80
C ALA A 82 -88.76 -70.32 -31.16
N LEU A 83 -88.36 -69.42 -32.06
CA LEU A 83 -86.95 -69.15 -32.38
C LEU A 83 -86.23 -68.50 -31.20
N GLU A 84 -86.87 -67.52 -30.54
CA GLU A 84 -86.34 -66.86 -29.34
C GLU A 84 -86.18 -67.85 -28.17
N GLU A 85 -87.19 -68.69 -27.89
CA GLU A 85 -87.11 -69.75 -26.87
C GLU A 85 -86.03 -70.79 -27.16
N ALA A 86 -85.72 -71.03 -28.44
CA ALA A 86 -84.67 -71.96 -28.86
C ALA A 86 -83.26 -71.36 -28.79
N GLY A 87 -83.12 -70.06 -28.48
CA GLY A 87 -81.85 -69.35 -28.48
C GLY A 87 -81.34 -68.94 -29.86
N ASN A 88 -82.17 -69.07 -30.90
CA ASN A 88 -81.84 -68.65 -32.27
C ASN A 88 -82.16 -67.15 -32.44
N PHE A 89 -81.44 -66.31 -31.70
CA PHE A 89 -81.79 -64.91 -31.53
C PHE A 89 -81.66 -64.07 -32.81
N ALA A 90 -80.73 -64.40 -33.71
CA ALA A 90 -80.59 -63.69 -34.99
C ALA A 90 -81.80 -63.94 -35.91
N GLU A 91 -82.23 -65.20 -36.01
CA GLU A 91 -83.44 -65.57 -36.76
C GLU A 91 -84.71 -65.04 -36.09
N ALA A 92 -84.77 -65.06 -34.75
CA ALA A 92 -85.88 -64.49 -34.00
C ALA A 92 -85.99 -62.97 -34.24
N GLN A 93 -84.87 -62.24 -34.18
CA GLN A 93 -84.81 -60.81 -34.48
C GLN A 93 -85.38 -60.53 -35.87
N ALA A 94 -84.88 -61.22 -36.91
CA ALA A 94 -85.36 -61.03 -38.28
C ALA A 94 -86.86 -61.34 -38.43
N ALA A 95 -87.35 -62.38 -37.76
CA ALA A 95 -88.76 -62.76 -37.76
C ALA A 95 -89.66 -61.71 -37.06
N PHE A 96 -89.21 -61.16 -35.93
CA PHE A 96 -89.93 -60.08 -35.24
C PHE A 96 -89.84 -58.73 -35.97
N GLU A 97 -88.72 -58.40 -36.61
CA GLU A 97 -88.59 -57.21 -37.47
C GLU A 97 -89.54 -57.28 -38.68
N ALA A 98 -89.69 -58.46 -39.29
CA ALA A 98 -90.63 -58.68 -40.40
C ALA A 98 -92.10 -58.50 -40.00
N LEU A 99 -92.42 -58.64 -38.71
CA LEU A 99 -93.75 -58.43 -38.15
C LEU A 99 -94.08 -56.96 -37.86
N GLY A 100 -93.08 -56.07 -37.85
CA GLY A 100 -93.25 -54.63 -37.57
C GLY A 100 -93.91 -54.39 -36.21
N ASP A 101 -94.98 -53.59 -36.20
CA ASP A 101 -95.72 -53.22 -34.97
C ASP A 101 -96.72 -54.30 -34.50
N TYR A 102 -96.63 -55.54 -35.01
CA TYR A 102 -97.54 -56.61 -34.64
C TYR A 102 -97.24 -57.12 -33.22
N GLY A 103 -98.23 -57.05 -32.33
CA GLY A 103 -98.05 -57.46 -30.93
C GLY A 103 -97.00 -56.62 -30.21
N ASP A 104 -96.09 -57.26 -29.50
CA ASP A 104 -94.91 -56.68 -28.85
C ASP A 104 -93.62 -57.07 -29.60
N SER A 105 -93.70 -57.36 -30.91
CA SER A 105 -92.55 -57.78 -31.73
C SER A 105 -91.37 -56.82 -31.59
N ALA A 106 -91.61 -55.50 -31.55
CA ALA A 106 -90.55 -54.50 -31.35
C ALA A 106 -89.80 -54.64 -30.01
N GLU A 107 -90.46 -55.15 -28.97
CA GLU A 107 -89.81 -55.42 -27.68
C GLU A 107 -89.02 -56.73 -27.73
N HIS A 108 -89.54 -57.77 -28.39
CA HIS A 108 -88.81 -59.01 -28.63
C HIS A 108 -87.59 -58.82 -29.56
N VAL A 109 -87.62 -57.86 -30.49
CA VAL A 109 -86.41 -57.44 -31.23
C VAL A 109 -85.33 -56.97 -30.26
N LYS A 110 -85.67 -56.21 -29.22
CA LYS A 110 -84.70 -55.79 -28.19
C LYS A 110 -84.22 -56.95 -27.33
N VAL A 111 -85.11 -57.87 -26.94
CA VAL A 111 -84.74 -59.11 -26.21
C VAL A 111 -83.72 -59.91 -27.02
N ALA A 112 -84.01 -60.17 -28.29
CA ALA A 112 -83.14 -60.91 -29.19
C ALA A 112 -81.79 -60.21 -29.42
N LYS A 113 -81.78 -58.88 -29.62
CA LYS A 113 -80.55 -58.08 -29.73
C LYS A 113 -79.72 -58.10 -28.44
N TYR A 114 -80.38 -58.01 -27.28
CA TYR A 114 -79.72 -58.06 -25.98
C TYR A 114 -79.09 -59.42 -25.69
N GLN A 115 -79.77 -60.53 -26.02
CA GLN A 115 -79.20 -61.87 -25.89
C GLN A 115 -78.03 -62.12 -26.86
N GLN A 116 -78.10 -61.58 -28.07
CA GLN A 116 -76.95 -61.58 -29.00
C GLN A 116 -75.76 -60.79 -28.43
N ALA A 117 -76.01 -59.61 -27.84
CA ALA A 117 -74.98 -58.81 -27.19
C ALA A 117 -74.33 -59.55 -26.00
N LEU A 118 -75.12 -60.26 -25.19
CA LEU A 118 -74.60 -61.12 -24.12
C LEU A 118 -73.73 -62.26 -24.65
N ALA A 119 -74.15 -62.92 -25.73
CA ALA A 119 -73.37 -64.00 -26.34
C ALA A 119 -72.03 -63.48 -26.90
N LEU A 120 -72.01 -62.27 -27.47
CA LEU A 120 -70.78 -61.59 -27.91
C LEU A 120 -69.86 -61.25 -26.74
N GLU A 121 -70.43 -60.79 -25.61
CA GLU A 121 -69.69 -60.50 -24.38
C GLU A 121 -69.05 -61.77 -23.79
N GLU A 122 -69.81 -62.86 -23.68
CA GLU A 122 -69.33 -64.16 -23.19
C GLU A 122 -68.24 -64.76 -24.10
N ALA A 123 -68.34 -64.53 -25.42
CA ALA A 123 -67.34 -64.94 -26.39
C ALA A 123 -66.05 -64.08 -26.35
N GLY A 124 -66.00 -63.03 -25.53
CA GLY A 124 -64.88 -62.09 -25.45
C GLY A 124 -64.78 -61.14 -26.66
N SER A 125 -65.83 -61.05 -27.48
CA SER A 125 -65.90 -60.15 -28.64
C SER A 125 -66.35 -58.76 -28.20
N TYR A 126 -65.57 -58.15 -27.30
CA TYR A 126 -65.96 -56.96 -26.55
C TYR A 126 -66.30 -55.74 -27.42
N ALA A 127 -65.65 -55.54 -28.57
CA ALA A 127 -65.95 -54.44 -29.47
C ALA A 127 -67.34 -54.59 -30.12
N GLU A 128 -67.69 -55.81 -30.54
CA GLU A 128 -69.00 -56.11 -31.13
C GLU A 128 -70.09 -56.10 -30.05
N ALA A 129 -69.81 -56.65 -28.86
CA ALA A 129 -70.71 -56.60 -27.71
C ALA A 129 -71.01 -55.17 -27.28
N GLN A 130 -69.99 -54.31 -27.18
CA GLN A 130 -70.15 -52.91 -26.83
C GLN A 130 -71.06 -52.19 -27.84
N ALA A 131 -70.81 -52.36 -29.15
CA ALA A 131 -71.64 -51.74 -30.18
C ALA A 131 -73.10 -52.22 -30.09
N ALA A 132 -73.32 -53.51 -29.86
CA ALA A 132 -74.66 -54.09 -29.71
C ALA A 132 -75.39 -53.55 -28.45
N PHE A 133 -74.69 -53.42 -27.31
CA PHE A 133 -75.28 -52.80 -26.11
C PHE A 133 -75.48 -51.29 -26.24
N GLU A 134 -74.61 -50.57 -26.95
CA GLU A 134 -74.79 -49.15 -27.25
C GLU A 134 -76.02 -48.90 -28.12
N GLU A 135 -76.30 -49.77 -29.11
CA GLU A 135 -77.53 -49.72 -29.93
C GLU A 135 -78.80 -49.90 -29.08
N LEU A 136 -78.73 -50.70 -28.01
CA LEU A 136 -79.84 -50.95 -27.10
C LEU A 136 -80.11 -49.81 -26.11
N GLY A 137 -79.18 -48.87 -25.94
CA GLY A 137 -79.32 -47.71 -25.05
C GLY A 137 -79.62 -48.12 -23.60
N ASP A 138 -80.76 -47.63 -23.07
CA ASP A 138 -81.19 -47.88 -21.69
C ASP A 138 -81.99 -49.20 -21.51
N TYR A 139 -82.05 -50.06 -22.53
CA TYR A 139 -82.74 -51.34 -22.42
C TYR A 139 -81.99 -52.29 -21.46
N SER A 140 -82.70 -52.85 -20.47
CA SER A 140 -82.10 -53.69 -19.41
C SER A 140 -80.96 -52.95 -18.68
N ASP A 141 -79.79 -53.57 -18.59
CA ASP A 141 -78.53 -53.08 -18.03
C ASP A 141 -77.51 -52.75 -19.14
N SER A 142 -77.95 -52.59 -20.40
CA SER A 142 -77.05 -52.41 -21.56
C SER A 142 -76.08 -51.25 -21.38
N ALA A 143 -76.55 -50.08 -20.92
CA ALA A 143 -75.68 -48.93 -20.62
C ALA A 143 -74.62 -49.23 -19.53
N GLU A 144 -74.96 -50.07 -18.54
CA GLU A 144 -74.02 -50.47 -17.49
C GLU A 144 -73.03 -51.52 -17.99
N ARG A 145 -73.45 -52.43 -18.87
CA ARG A 145 -72.56 -53.38 -19.57
C ARG A 145 -71.58 -52.67 -20.48
N VAL A 146 -71.99 -51.61 -21.18
CA VAL A 146 -71.07 -50.76 -21.96
C VAL A 146 -69.98 -50.18 -21.05
N LYS A 147 -70.31 -49.71 -19.85
CA LYS A 147 -69.30 -49.25 -18.88
C LYS A 147 -68.39 -50.38 -18.40
N ALA A 148 -68.95 -51.56 -18.13
CA ALA A 148 -68.18 -52.75 -17.72
C ALA A 148 -67.16 -53.16 -18.79
N ILE A 149 -67.58 -53.19 -20.06
CA ILE A 149 -66.70 -53.49 -21.20
C ILE A 149 -65.61 -52.42 -21.34
N LYS A 150 -65.97 -51.14 -21.29
CA LYS A 150 -65.01 -50.02 -21.35
C LYS A 150 -64.00 -50.07 -20.20
N TYR A 151 -64.43 -50.48 -19.01
CA TYR A 151 -63.56 -50.68 -17.86
C TYR A 151 -62.57 -51.84 -18.07
N GLN A 152 -63.01 -52.98 -18.62
CA GLN A 152 -62.10 -54.08 -18.98
C GLN A 152 -61.10 -53.68 -20.08
N GLN A 153 -61.53 -52.90 -21.07
CA GLN A 153 -60.65 -52.34 -22.09
C GLN A 153 -59.60 -51.39 -21.47
N ALA A 154 -60.00 -50.52 -20.54
CA ALA A 154 -59.10 -49.63 -19.81
C ALA A 154 -58.07 -50.40 -18.96
N LEU A 155 -58.49 -51.52 -18.33
CA LEU A 155 -57.58 -52.42 -17.63
C LEU A 155 -56.57 -53.07 -18.58
N ALA A 156 -57.01 -53.54 -19.75
CA ALA A 156 -56.12 -54.13 -20.74
C ALA A 156 -55.08 -53.11 -21.27
N LEU A 157 -55.48 -51.85 -21.48
CA LEU A 157 -54.56 -50.76 -21.85
C LEU A 157 -53.50 -50.53 -20.77
N LYS A 158 -53.91 -50.53 -19.49
CA LYS A 158 -53.00 -50.39 -18.35
C LYS A 158 -52.01 -51.57 -18.27
N GLU A 159 -52.48 -52.80 -18.45
CA GLU A 159 -51.63 -54.00 -18.48
C GLU A 159 -50.66 -54.01 -19.67
N ALA A 160 -51.06 -53.45 -20.80
CA ALA A 160 -50.21 -53.26 -21.97
C ALA A 160 -49.17 -52.12 -21.82
N GLY A 161 -49.15 -51.42 -20.69
CA GLY A 161 -48.27 -50.27 -20.46
C GLY A 161 -48.67 -49.00 -21.23
N SER A 162 -49.85 -48.98 -21.86
CA SER A 162 -50.39 -47.82 -22.59
C SER A 162 -51.07 -46.86 -21.60
N TYR A 163 -50.29 -46.34 -20.65
CA TYR A 163 -50.82 -45.65 -19.47
C TYR A 163 -51.58 -44.36 -19.79
N ALA A 164 -51.17 -43.59 -20.81
CA ALA A 164 -51.90 -42.39 -21.22
C ALA A 164 -53.29 -42.72 -21.78
N GLU A 165 -53.40 -43.77 -22.61
CA GLU A 165 -54.68 -44.25 -23.15
C GLU A 165 -55.55 -44.87 -22.04
N ALA A 166 -54.93 -45.62 -21.12
CA ALA A 166 -55.62 -46.17 -19.96
C ALA A 166 -56.17 -45.07 -19.05
N GLN A 167 -55.39 -44.01 -18.77
CA GLN A 167 -55.83 -42.86 -17.98
C GLN A 167 -57.07 -42.22 -18.61
N ALA A 168 -57.02 -41.89 -19.91
CA ALA A 168 -58.17 -41.30 -20.62
C ALA A 168 -59.41 -42.22 -20.60
N ALA A 169 -59.21 -43.53 -20.76
CA ALA A 169 -60.30 -44.50 -20.70
C ALA A 169 -60.94 -44.59 -19.30
N PHE A 170 -60.14 -44.56 -18.22
CA PHE A 170 -60.65 -44.51 -16.84
C PHE A 170 -61.29 -43.16 -16.49
N GLU A 171 -60.76 -42.03 -16.98
CA GLU A 171 -61.37 -40.72 -16.80
C GLU A 171 -62.76 -40.66 -17.45
N ALA A 172 -62.92 -41.24 -18.64
CA ALA A 172 -64.21 -41.32 -19.33
C ALA A 172 -65.27 -42.16 -18.59
N LEU A 173 -64.83 -43.05 -17.69
CA LEU A 173 -65.71 -43.89 -16.85
C LEU A 173 -66.15 -43.19 -15.55
N GLY A 174 -65.51 -42.07 -15.17
CA GLY A 174 -65.84 -41.31 -13.97
C GLY A 174 -65.79 -42.16 -12.70
N ASP A 175 -66.91 -42.19 -11.96
CA ASP A 175 -67.03 -42.91 -10.68
C ASP A 175 -67.40 -44.40 -10.84
N TYR A 176 -67.35 -44.96 -12.05
CA TYR A 176 -67.63 -46.39 -12.26
C TYR A 176 -66.50 -47.26 -11.67
N SER A 177 -66.87 -48.22 -10.81
CA SER A 177 -65.91 -49.08 -10.09
C SER A 177 -64.87 -48.25 -9.31
N ASP A 178 -63.59 -48.54 -9.49
CA ASP A 178 -62.43 -47.85 -8.95
C ASP A 178 -61.67 -47.05 -10.03
N SER A 179 -62.36 -46.63 -11.10
CA SER A 179 -61.74 -45.94 -12.24
C SER A 179 -60.93 -44.71 -11.80
N ALA A 180 -61.45 -43.89 -10.88
CA ALA A 180 -60.73 -42.73 -10.33
C ALA A 180 -59.40 -43.09 -9.63
N GLU A 181 -59.30 -44.27 -9.02
CA GLU A 181 -58.04 -44.77 -8.47
C GLU A 181 -57.11 -45.24 -9.58
N HIS A 182 -57.64 -45.90 -10.61
CA HIS A 182 -56.86 -46.31 -11.78
C HIS A 182 -56.35 -45.14 -12.63
N VAL A 183 -57.01 -43.99 -12.64
CA VAL A 183 -56.48 -42.74 -13.20
C VAL A 183 -55.16 -42.36 -12.50
N LYS A 184 -55.12 -42.41 -11.15
CA LYS A 184 -53.90 -42.13 -10.37
C LYS A 184 -52.82 -43.17 -10.62
N VAL A 185 -53.19 -44.46 -10.66
CA VAL A 185 -52.25 -45.56 -10.97
C VAL A 185 -51.61 -45.36 -12.35
N ALA A 186 -52.43 -45.10 -13.38
CA ALA A 186 -51.94 -44.93 -14.75
C ALA A 186 -51.00 -43.72 -14.85
N LYS A 187 -51.39 -42.58 -14.28
CA LYS A 187 -50.56 -41.38 -14.23
C LYS A 187 -49.24 -41.58 -13.48
N TYR A 188 -49.27 -42.31 -12.37
CA TYR A 188 -48.06 -42.65 -11.61
C TYR A 188 -47.11 -43.53 -12.42
N GLN A 189 -47.64 -44.54 -13.13
CA GLN A 189 -46.82 -45.38 -14.00
C GLN A 189 -46.26 -44.61 -15.21
N GLN A 190 -47.02 -43.67 -15.77
CA GLN A 190 -46.51 -42.77 -16.80
C GLN A 190 -45.34 -41.91 -16.27
N ALA A 191 -45.47 -41.37 -15.05
CA ALA A 191 -44.41 -40.59 -14.41
C ALA A 191 -43.13 -41.43 -14.17
N LEU A 192 -43.27 -42.70 -13.79
CA LEU A 192 -42.15 -43.64 -13.66
C LEU A 192 -41.45 -43.90 -15.00
N VAL A 193 -42.21 -44.11 -16.08
CA VAL A 193 -41.64 -44.29 -17.43
C VAL A 193 -40.86 -43.04 -17.87
N LEU A 194 -41.40 -41.85 -17.61
CA LEU A 194 -40.71 -40.59 -17.91
C LEU A 194 -39.41 -40.45 -17.09
N GLU A 195 -39.45 -40.82 -15.81
CA GLU A 195 -38.27 -40.80 -14.94
C GLU A 195 -37.19 -41.79 -15.41
N GLU A 196 -37.57 -43.01 -15.82
CA GLU A 196 -36.64 -44.01 -16.38
C GLU A 196 -36.05 -43.57 -17.73
N ALA A 197 -36.81 -42.81 -18.53
CA ALA A 197 -36.34 -42.23 -19.77
C ALA A 197 -35.41 -41.02 -19.57
N GLY A 198 -35.25 -40.52 -18.33
CA GLY A 198 -34.48 -39.32 -18.03
C GLY A 198 -35.22 -38.01 -18.33
N ASN A 199 -36.52 -38.06 -18.64
CA ASN A 199 -37.38 -36.89 -18.88
C ASN A 199 -37.85 -36.29 -17.55
N TYR A 200 -36.91 -35.84 -16.72
CA TYR A 200 -37.19 -35.42 -15.35
C TYR A 200 -38.13 -34.22 -15.23
N ALA A 201 -38.20 -33.34 -16.23
CA ALA A 201 -39.15 -32.22 -16.22
C ALA A 201 -40.60 -32.67 -16.35
N GLU A 202 -40.88 -33.60 -17.27
CA GLU A 202 -42.22 -34.14 -17.49
C GLU A 202 -42.60 -35.07 -16.33
N ALA A 203 -41.64 -35.86 -15.82
CA ALA A 203 -41.84 -36.70 -14.63
C ALA A 203 -42.16 -35.85 -13.39
N LEU A 204 -41.43 -34.75 -13.16
CA LEU A 204 -41.66 -33.82 -12.06
C LEU A 204 -43.10 -33.30 -12.08
N ALA A 205 -43.55 -32.75 -13.21
CA ALA A 205 -44.92 -32.25 -13.34
C ALA A 205 -45.96 -33.34 -13.05
N ALA A 206 -45.76 -34.56 -13.58
CA ALA A 206 -46.66 -35.67 -13.35
C ALA A 206 -46.72 -36.11 -11.87
N PHE A 207 -45.58 -36.16 -11.17
CA PHE A 207 -45.51 -36.48 -9.74
C PHE A 207 -46.06 -35.35 -8.85
N GLU A 208 -45.87 -34.08 -9.20
CA GLU A 208 -46.44 -32.94 -8.47
C GLU A 208 -47.97 -32.97 -8.53
N GLU A 209 -48.55 -33.24 -9.70
CA GLU A 209 -50.00 -33.38 -9.84
C GLU A 209 -50.58 -34.59 -9.10
N LEU A 210 -49.75 -35.58 -8.75
CA LEU A 210 -50.13 -36.75 -7.95
C LEU A 210 -50.09 -36.49 -6.43
N GLY A 211 -49.41 -35.42 -5.99
CA GLY A 211 -49.30 -35.05 -4.58
C GLY A 211 -48.75 -36.18 -3.69
N ASP A 212 -49.52 -36.57 -2.67
CA ASP A 212 -49.14 -37.61 -1.71
C ASP A 212 -49.44 -39.05 -2.17
N TYR A 213 -49.77 -39.25 -3.45
CA TYR A 213 -50.01 -40.59 -3.98
C TYR A 213 -48.73 -41.42 -4.04
N SER A 214 -48.73 -42.62 -3.42
CA SER A 214 -47.56 -43.50 -3.37
C SER A 214 -46.32 -42.77 -2.78
N ASP A 215 -45.17 -42.81 -3.47
CA ASP A 215 -43.94 -42.10 -3.14
C ASP A 215 -43.74 -40.83 -3.99
N SER A 216 -44.80 -40.28 -4.61
CA SER A 216 -44.70 -39.17 -5.58
C SER A 216 -43.99 -37.95 -4.99
N ALA A 217 -44.27 -37.56 -3.76
CA ALA A 217 -43.59 -36.44 -3.09
C ALA A 217 -42.06 -36.65 -2.95
N GLU A 218 -41.60 -37.89 -2.80
CA GLU A 218 -40.17 -38.21 -2.76
C GLU A 218 -39.57 -38.27 -4.17
N ARG A 219 -40.34 -38.74 -5.16
CA ARG A 219 -39.97 -38.72 -6.58
C ARG A 219 -39.85 -37.29 -7.13
N VAL A 220 -40.67 -36.34 -6.64
CA VAL A 220 -40.53 -34.91 -6.92
C VAL A 220 -39.14 -34.42 -6.51
N LYS A 221 -38.66 -34.73 -5.30
CA LYS A 221 -37.31 -34.36 -4.87
C LYS A 221 -36.23 -35.00 -5.75
N LYS A 222 -36.40 -36.28 -6.10
CA LYS A 222 -35.47 -36.98 -7.00
C LYS A 222 -35.40 -36.33 -8.38
N ALA A 223 -36.54 -36.00 -8.98
CA ALA A 223 -36.61 -35.37 -10.30
C ALA A 223 -35.98 -33.96 -10.26
N LYS A 224 -36.28 -33.15 -9.23
CA LYS A 224 -35.63 -31.85 -9.01
C LYS A 224 -34.11 -31.98 -8.83
N TYR A 225 -33.66 -32.99 -8.09
CA TYR A 225 -32.23 -33.24 -7.92
C TYR A 225 -31.53 -33.60 -9.24
N GLN A 226 -32.16 -34.39 -10.09
CA GLN A 226 -31.62 -34.72 -11.42
C GLN A 226 -31.60 -33.51 -12.36
N GLN A 227 -32.60 -32.62 -12.29
CA GLN A 227 -32.56 -31.34 -13.00
C GLN A 227 -31.41 -30.46 -12.52
N ALA A 228 -31.18 -30.38 -11.20
CA ALA A 228 -30.08 -29.63 -10.61
C ALA A 228 -28.70 -30.19 -11.06
N LEU A 229 -28.56 -31.52 -11.13
CA LEU A 229 -27.36 -32.15 -11.70
C LEU A 229 -27.16 -31.81 -13.18
N ALA A 230 -28.22 -31.79 -13.98
CA ALA A 230 -28.13 -31.43 -15.39
C ALA A 230 -27.71 -29.96 -15.58
N LEU A 231 -28.18 -29.05 -14.71
CA LEU A 231 -27.73 -27.66 -14.68
C LEU A 231 -26.24 -27.55 -14.30
N GLU A 232 -25.79 -28.31 -13.30
CA GLU A 232 -24.39 -28.37 -12.88
C GLU A 232 -23.48 -28.90 -14.01
N GLU A 233 -23.91 -29.95 -14.73
CA GLU A 233 -23.17 -30.51 -15.87
C GLU A 233 -23.12 -29.55 -17.06
N ALA A 234 -24.17 -28.74 -17.26
CA ALA A 234 -24.21 -27.69 -18.27
C ALA A 234 -23.37 -26.46 -17.90
N GLY A 235 -22.79 -26.39 -16.70
CA GLY A 235 -22.03 -25.23 -16.21
C GLY A 235 -22.90 -24.07 -15.72
N ASN A 236 -24.22 -24.26 -15.61
CA ASN A 236 -25.16 -23.27 -15.10
C ASN A 236 -25.17 -23.31 -13.56
N TYR A 237 -24.04 -22.95 -12.96
CA TYR A 237 -23.80 -23.16 -11.53
C TYR A 237 -24.71 -22.32 -10.62
N ALA A 238 -25.11 -21.11 -11.04
CA ALA A 238 -26.02 -20.28 -10.26
C ALA A 238 -27.42 -20.91 -10.15
N GLU A 239 -27.99 -21.37 -11.28
CA GLU A 239 -29.27 -22.08 -11.29
C GLU A 239 -29.17 -23.44 -10.59
N ALA A 240 -28.06 -24.16 -10.77
CA ALA A 240 -27.83 -25.43 -10.07
C ALA A 240 -27.78 -25.22 -8.54
N GLN A 241 -27.06 -24.19 -8.08
CA GLN A 241 -26.99 -23.84 -6.66
C GLN A 241 -28.39 -23.60 -6.09
N ALA A 242 -29.20 -22.74 -6.72
CA ALA A 242 -30.56 -22.46 -6.27
C ALA A 242 -31.44 -23.72 -6.21
N ALA A 243 -31.34 -24.59 -7.23
CA ALA A 243 -32.09 -25.85 -7.27
C ALA A 243 -31.65 -26.83 -6.17
N PHE A 244 -30.35 -26.91 -5.85
CA PHE A 244 -29.86 -27.71 -4.72
C PHE A 244 -30.20 -27.11 -3.35
N GLU A 245 -30.25 -25.78 -3.21
CA GLU A 245 -30.69 -25.12 -1.97
C GLU A 245 -32.16 -25.44 -1.66
N GLU A 246 -33.05 -25.44 -2.67
CA GLU A 246 -34.46 -25.85 -2.49
C GLU A 246 -34.60 -27.29 -1.98
N LEU A 247 -33.63 -28.16 -2.26
CA LEU A 247 -33.62 -29.56 -1.88
C LEU A 247 -33.10 -29.81 -0.45
N GLY A 248 -32.43 -28.83 0.16
CA GLY A 248 -31.90 -28.91 1.52
C GLY A 248 -31.00 -30.13 1.73
N ASP A 249 -31.38 -31.00 2.67
CA ASP A 249 -30.61 -32.21 3.04
C ASP A 249 -30.89 -33.43 2.15
N TYR A 250 -31.61 -33.28 1.03
CA TYR A 250 -31.87 -34.39 0.12
C TYR A 250 -30.57 -34.81 -0.61
N SER A 251 -30.18 -36.08 -0.48
CA SER A 251 -28.96 -36.63 -1.07
C SER A 251 -27.69 -35.85 -0.63
N ASP A 252 -26.86 -35.42 -1.57
CA ASP A 252 -25.66 -34.58 -1.34
C ASP A 252 -25.90 -33.09 -1.70
N SER A 253 -27.16 -32.64 -1.76
CA SER A 253 -27.50 -31.30 -2.28
C SER A 253 -26.77 -30.17 -1.54
N ALA A 254 -26.69 -30.20 -0.20
CA ALA A 254 -25.94 -29.20 0.56
C ALA A 254 -24.44 -29.13 0.19
N GLU A 255 -23.83 -30.25 -0.20
CA GLU A 255 -22.44 -30.28 -0.66
C GLU A 255 -22.32 -29.81 -2.12
N ARG A 256 -23.33 -30.11 -2.95
CA ARG A 256 -23.44 -29.59 -4.33
C ARG A 256 -23.63 -28.08 -4.38
N VAL A 257 -24.33 -27.48 -3.41
CA VAL A 257 -24.42 -26.01 -3.24
C VAL A 257 -23.02 -25.42 -3.10
N LYS A 258 -22.17 -25.99 -2.22
CA LYS A 258 -20.78 -25.54 -2.07
C LYS A 258 -19.97 -25.73 -3.34
N LYS A 259 -20.13 -26.87 -4.02
CA LYS A 259 -19.45 -27.15 -5.28
C LYS A 259 -19.82 -26.14 -6.37
N ALA A 260 -21.11 -25.87 -6.55
CA ALA A 260 -21.59 -24.90 -7.53
C ALA A 260 -21.09 -23.48 -7.22
N LYS A 261 -21.09 -23.09 -5.95
CA LYS A 261 -20.53 -21.80 -5.52
C LYS A 261 -19.01 -21.71 -5.73
N TYR A 262 -18.28 -22.79 -5.48
CA TYR A 262 -16.84 -22.88 -5.75
C TYR A 262 -16.53 -22.73 -7.24
N GLN A 263 -17.32 -23.34 -8.12
CA GLN A 263 -17.17 -23.17 -9.58
C GLN A 263 -17.48 -21.73 -10.04
N GLN A 264 -18.47 -21.07 -9.42
CA GLN A 264 -18.72 -19.65 -9.67
C GLN A 264 -17.55 -18.77 -9.21
N ALA A 265 -16.95 -19.07 -8.07
CA ALA A 265 -15.78 -18.35 -7.56
C ALA A 265 -14.56 -18.51 -8.49
N LEU A 266 -14.30 -19.73 -8.99
CA LEU A 266 -13.27 -19.98 -10.01
C LEU A 266 -13.52 -19.19 -11.30
N ALA A 267 -14.77 -19.12 -11.76
CA ALA A 267 -15.11 -18.34 -12.95
C ALA A 267 -14.88 -16.83 -12.76
N LEU A 268 -15.11 -16.31 -11.54
CA LEU A 268 -14.80 -14.91 -11.19
C LEU A 268 -13.28 -14.68 -11.20
N GLU A 269 -12.50 -15.61 -10.64
CA GLU A 269 -11.04 -15.55 -10.64
C GLU A 269 -10.46 -15.59 -12.06
N GLU A 270 -10.94 -16.50 -12.92
CA GLU A 270 -10.53 -16.59 -14.33
C GLU A 270 -10.89 -15.31 -15.12
N ALA A 271 -11.99 -14.65 -14.76
CA ALA A 271 -12.39 -13.38 -15.34
C ALA A 271 -11.58 -12.17 -14.81
N GLY A 272 -10.69 -12.36 -13.84
CA GLY A 272 -9.92 -11.30 -13.19
C GLY A 272 -10.72 -10.46 -12.17
N ASN A 273 -11.92 -10.90 -11.80
CA ASN A 273 -12.76 -10.25 -10.79
C ASN A 273 -12.34 -10.72 -9.39
N TYR A 274 -11.11 -10.41 -9.01
CA TYR A 274 -10.46 -10.97 -7.83
C TYR A 274 -11.13 -10.57 -6.51
N THR A 275 -11.73 -9.38 -6.41
CA THR A 275 -12.45 -8.96 -5.20
C THR A 275 -13.70 -9.81 -4.98
N GLU A 276 -14.53 -10.01 -6.01
CA GLU A 276 -15.71 -10.88 -5.92
C GLU A 276 -15.31 -12.35 -5.74
N ALA A 277 -14.25 -12.82 -6.42
CA ALA A 277 -13.73 -14.18 -6.27
C ALA A 277 -13.28 -14.43 -4.82
N GLN A 278 -12.50 -13.51 -4.24
CA GLN A 278 -12.04 -13.59 -2.85
C GLN A 278 -13.23 -13.72 -1.88
N ALA A 279 -14.24 -12.86 -1.99
CA ALA A 279 -15.44 -12.93 -1.15
C ALA A 279 -16.18 -14.27 -1.30
N ALA A 280 -16.33 -14.76 -2.53
CA ALA A 280 -16.99 -16.04 -2.79
C ALA A 280 -16.22 -17.24 -2.19
N PHE A 281 -14.89 -17.24 -2.26
CA PHE A 281 -14.02 -18.25 -1.64
C PHE A 281 -13.97 -18.14 -0.10
N GLU A 282 -14.01 -16.93 0.46
CA GLU A 282 -14.09 -16.74 1.93
C GLU A 282 -15.38 -17.33 2.50
N GLU A 283 -16.51 -17.15 1.81
CA GLU A 283 -17.79 -17.74 2.23
C GLU A 283 -17.80 -19.28 2.13
N LEU A 284 -16.87 -19.88 1.38
CA LEU A 284 -16.71 -21.34 1.26
C LEU A 284 -15.82 -21.94 2.37
N GLY A 285 -15.02 -21.12 3.06
CA GLY A 285 -14.15 -21.56 4.16
C GLY A 285 -13.20 -22.67 3.74
N ASP A 286 -13.23 -23.80 4.46
CA ASP A 286 -12.33 -24.95 4.24
C ASP A 286 -12.80 -25.89 3.10
N TYR A 287 -13.77 -25.48 2.28
CA TYR A 287 -14.21 -26.29 1.14
C TYR A 287 -13.15 -26.30 0.02
N SER A 288 -12.74 -27.50 -0.41
CA SER A 288 -11.67 -27.70 -1.40
C SER A 288 -10.37 -26.96 -0.98
N ASP A 289 -9.87 -26.07 -1.81
CA ASP A 289 -8.70 -25.22 -1.67
C ASP A 289 -9.10 -23.73 -1.68
N SER A 290 -10.35 -23.41 -1.31
CA SER A 290 -10.87 -22.04 -1.31
C SER A 290 -9.96 -21.08 -0.52
N ALA A 291 -9.42 -21.50 0.63
CA ALA A 291 -8.50 -20.69 1.42
C ALA A 291 -7.18 -20.36 0.68
N GLU A 292 -6.74 -21.17 -0.27
CA GLU A 292 -5.58 -20.88 -1.12
C GLU A 292 -5.96 -19.90 -2.24
N HIS A 293 -7.14 -20.07 -2.84
CA HIS A 293 -7.66 -19.11 -3.82
C HIS A 293 -7.94 -17.72 -3.23
N VAL A 294 -8.30 -17.62 -1.93
CA VAL A 294 -8.36 -16.33 -1.22
C VAL A 294 -7.00 -15.63 -1.24
N LYS A 295 -5.90 -16.37 -1.04
CA LYS A 295 -4.55 -15.80 -1.10
C LYS A 295 -4.18 -15.42 -2.54
N GLU A 296 -4.49 -16.26 -3.52
CA GLU A 296 -4.23 -15.97 -4.94
C GLU A 296 -4.96 -14.70 -5.38
N ALA A 297 -6.27 -14.62 -5.11
CA ALA A 297 -7.06 -13.44 -5.45
C ALA A 297 -6.53 -12.16 -4.79
N LYS A 298 -6.07 -12.26 -3.54
CA LYS A 298 -5.44 -11.13 -2.84
C LYS A 298 -4.06 -10.77 -3.41
N TYR A 299 -3.28 -11.78 -3.82
CA TYR A 299 -1.99 -11.59 -4.48
C TYR A 299 -2.14 -10.90 -5.83
N GLN A 300 -3.12 -11.29 -6.63
CA GLN A 300 -3.43 -10.62 -7.90
C GLN A 300 -3.92 -9.18 -7.71
N GLN A 301 -4.73 -8.92 -6.67
CA GLN A 301 -5.09 -7.54 -6.30
C GLN A 301 -3.85 -6.71 -5.89
N ALA A 302 -2.92 -7.29 -5.15
CA ALA A 302 -1.67 -6.62 -4.77
C ALA A 302 -0.76 -6.33 -5.98
N LEU A 303 -0.67 -7.25 -6.95
CA LEU A 303 0.02 -7.03 -8.22
C LEU A 303 -0.62 -5.90 -9.02
N ALA A 304 -1.95 -5.83 -9.09
CA ALA A 304 -2.65 -4.75 -9.78
C ALA A 304 -2.39 -3.38 -9.13
N LEU A 305 -2.30 -3.32 -7.79
CA LEU A 305 -1.90 -2.10 -7.07
C LEU A 305 -0.45 -1.70 -7.39
N GLU A 306 0.46 -2.67 -7.45
CA GLU A 306 1.87 -2.43 -7.82
C GLU A 306 1.99 -1.90 -9.26
N GLU A 307 1.28 -2.48 -10.22
CA GLU A 307 1.26 -2.03 -11.62
C GLU A 307 0.65 -0.64 -11.77
N ALA A 308 -0.34 -0.29 -10.93
CA ALA A 308 -0.91 1.04 -10.88
C ALA A 308 0.00 2.10 -10.22
N GLY A 309 1.15 1.69 -9.66
CA GLY A 309 2.07 2.56 -8.92
C GLY A 309 1.61 2.91 -7.50
N ASN A 310 0.57 2.25 -6.99
CA ASN A 310 0.07 2.41 -5.63
C ASN A 310 0.91 1.58 -4.65
N TYR A 311 2.19 1.91 -4.54
CA TYR A 311 3.18 1.08 -3.85
C TYR A 311 2.93 0.95 -2.34
N THR A 312 2.33 1.93 -1.68
CA THR A 312 2.01 1.84 -0.25
C THR A 312 0.90 0.81 0.00
N GLU A 313 -0.19 0.84 -0.77
CA GLU A 313 -1.26 -0.16 -0.68
C GLU A 313 -0.79 -1.54 -1.13
N ALA A 314 0.01 -1.61 -2.21
CA ALA A 314 0.61 -2.85 -2.68
C ALA A 314 1.49 -3.50 -1.60
N GLN A 315 2.36 -2.71 -0.96
CA GLN A 315 3.20 -3.19 0.14
C GLN A 315 2.36 -3.79 1.26
N ALA A 316 1.32 -3.09 1.72
CA ALA A 316 0.45 -3.59 2.79
C ALA A 316 -0.24 -4.90 2.39
N ALA A 317 -0.76 -4.99 1.16
CA ALA A 317 -1.42 -6.19 0.66
C ALA A 317 -0.46 -7.39 0.58
N PHE A 318 0.78 -7.19 0.10
CA PHE A 318 1.81 -8.24 0.08
C PHE A 318 2.32 -8.61 1.47
N GLU A 319 2.43 -7.67 2.42
CA GLU A 319 2.81 -7.97 3.81
C GLU A 319 1.77 -8.86 4.50
N GLU A 320 0.47 -8.64 4.23
CA GLU A 320 -0.60 -9.51 4.75
C GLU A 320 -0.59 -10.93 4.14
N LEU A 321 0.06 -11.12 3.00
CA LEU A 321 0.22 -12.42 2.33
C LEU A 321 1.42 -13.22 2.87
N GLY A 322 2.36 -12.57 3.56
CA GLY A 322 3.54 -13.22 4.13
C GLY A 322 4.40 -13.92 3.07
N ASP A 323 4.66 -15.22 3.27
CA ASP A 323 5.50 -16.03 2.37
C ASP A 323 4.74 -16.63 1.17
N TYR A 324 3.52 -16.16 0.89
CA TYR A 324 2.75 -16.63 -0.26
C TYR A 324 3.38 -16.13 -1.58
N SER A 325 3.60 -17.05 -2.53
CA SER A 325 4.30 -16.77 -3.80
C SER A 325 5.64 -16.05 -3.56
N ASP A 326 5.88 -14.92 -4.21
CA ASP A 326 7.02 -14.03 -4.06
C ASP A 326 6.64 -12.69 -3.40
N SER A 327 5.58 -12.68 -2.58
CA SER A 327 5.07 -11.47 -1.92
C SER A 327 6.15 -10.71 -1.15
N THR A 328 7.06 -11.41 -0.45
CA THR A 328 8.17 -10.77 0.29
C THR A 328 9.15 -10.01 -0.62
N GLU A 329 9.29 -10.44 -1.88
CA GLU A 329 10.12 -9.75 -2.87
C GLU A 329 9.40 -8.52 -3.43
N HIS A 330 8.09 -8.62 -3.67
CA HIS A 330 7.26 -7.47 -4.03
C HIS A 330 7.18 -6.41 -2.93
N VAL A 331 7.21 -6.79 -1.65
CA VAL A 331 7.34 -5.84 -0.53
C VAL A 331 8.63 -5.02 -0.65
N LYS A 332 9.76 -5.64 -1.00
CA LYS A 332 11.02 -4.91 -1.22
C LYS A 332 10.93 -4.01 -2.44
N LYS A 333 10.34 -4.49 -3.54
CA LYS A 333 10.11 -3.71 -4.76
C LYS A 333 9.27 -2.46 -4.49
N ALA A 334 8.16 -2.61 -3.79
CA ALA A 334 7.29 -1.50 -3.40
C ALA A 334 8.00 -0.50 -2.49
N LYS A 335 8.81 -0.96 -1.53
CA LYS A 335 9.63 -0.09 -0.66
C LYS A 335 10.70 0.65 -1.47
N TYR A 336 11.34 -0.02 -2.43
CA TYR A 336 12.34 0.57 -3.31
C TYR A 336 11.74 1.67 -4.21
N GLN A 337 10.56 1.44 -4.77
CA GLN A 337 9.86 2.46 -5.56
C GLN A 337 9.42 3.66 -4.72
N GLN A 338 8.99 3.44 -3.47
CA GLN A 338 8.73 4.53 -2.52
C GLN A 338 10.01 5.32 -2.19
N ALA A 339 11.16 4.65 -2.04
CA ALA A 339 12.45 5.30 -1.80
C ALA A 339 12.90 6.14 -3.01
N LEU A 340 12.73 5.65 -4.23
CA LEU A 340 12.96 6.42 -5.46
C LEU A 340 12.07 7.67 -5.53
N ALA A 341 10.80 7.56 -5.17
CA ALA A 341 9.89 8.71 -5.14
C ALA A 341 10.32 9.77 -4.11
N LEU A 342 10.86 9.36 -2.96
CA LEU A 342 11.44 10.27 -1.96
C LEU A 342 12.69 10.98 -2.50
N GLU A 343 13.54 10.25 -3.23
CA GLU A 343 14.74 10.82 -3.88
C GLU A 343 14.36 11.83 -4.96
N GLU A 344 13.40 11.52 -5.84
CA GLU A 344 12.89 12.43 -6.86
C GLU A 344 12.23 13.69 -6.25
N ALA A 345 11.58 13.54 -5.09
CA ALA A 345 11.01 14.66 -4.33
C ALA A 345 12.08 15.54 -3.63
N GLY A 346 13.35 15.14 -3.65
CA GLY A 346 14.45 15.83 -2.95
C GLY A 346 14.46 15.60 -1.43
N SER A 347 13.66 14.65 -0.92
CA SER A 347 13.62 14.26 0.49
C SER A 347 14.77 13.29 0.81
N TYR A 348 16.00 13.71 0.55
CA TYR A 348 17.18 12.83 0.55
C TYR A 348 17.46 12.14 1.90
N ALA A 349 17.12 12.74 3.04
CA ALA A 349 17.28 12.10 4.34
C ALA A 349 16.33 10.90 4.52
N GLU A 350 15.09 11.04 4.08
CA GLU A 350 14.09 9.97 4.10
C GLU A 350 14.41 8.91 3.05
N ALA A 351 14.82 9.32 1.84
CA ALA A 351 15.27 8.42 0.79
C ALA A 351 16.47 7.58 1.25
N GLN A 352 17.49 8.21 1.85
CA GLN A 352 18.66 7.51 2.40
C GLN A 352 18.23 6.43 3.40
N ALA A 353 17.38 6.78 4.37
CA ALA A 353 16.90 5.81 5.38
C ALA A 353 16.10 4.66 4.75
N ALA A 354 15.26 4.97 3.74
CA ALA A 354 14.48 3.98 3.03
C ALA A 354 15.36 3.01 2.22
N PHE A 355 16.37 3.51 1.50
CA PHE A 355 17.34 2.67 0.79
C PHE A 355 18.26 1.89 1.72
N GLU A 356 18.68 2.44 2.86
CA GLU A 356 19.46 1.69 3.86
C GLU A 356 18.66 0.52 4.45
N ALA A 357 17.36 0.69 4.66
CA ALA A 357 16.47 -0.38 5.12
C ALA A 357 16.30 -1.53 4.10
N LEU A 358 16.55 -1.26 2.82
CA LEU A 358 16.51 -2.25 1.73
C LEU A 358 17.78 -3.08 1.59
N GLY A 359 18.90 -2.64 2.19
CA GLY A 359 20.18 -3.34 2.14
C GLY A 359 20.67 -3.56 0.70
N ASP A 360 20.94 -4.81 0.34
CA ASP A 360 21.48 -5.20 -0.97
C ASP A 360 20.41 -5.37 -2.07
N TYR A 361 19.17 -4.93 -1.84
CA TYR A 361 18.11 -5.01 -2.84
C TYR A 361 18.35 -4.04 -4.00
N SER A 362 18.31 -4.54 -5.25
CA SER A 362 18.59 -3.75 -6.46
C SER A 362 19.94 -3.02 -6.35
N ASP A 363 19.95 -1.72 -6.58
CA ASP A 363 21.05 -0.77 -6.48
C ASP A 363 20.85 0.20 -5.30
N SER A 364 20.08 -0.19 -4.27
CA SER A 364 19.79 0.66 -3.10
C SER A 364 21.06 1.22 -2.47
N ALA A 365 22.14 0.43 -2.39
CA ALA A 365 23.42 0.89 -1.85
C ALA A 365 24.05 2.06 -2.65
N GLU A 366 23.77 2.17 -3.95
CA GLU A 366 24.22 3.29 -4.78
C GLU A 366 23.35 4.53 -4.56
N HIS A 367 22.03 4.35 -4.45
CA HIS A 367 21.11 5.42 -4.09
C HIS A 367 21.36 5.97 -2.67
N VAL A 368 21.83 5.14 -1.72
CA VAL A 368 22.29 5.63 -0.41
C VAL A 368 23.45 6.62 -0.56
N LYS A 369 24.39 6.36 -1.49
CA LYS A 369 25.51 7.30 -1.75
C LYS A 369 25.01 8.57 -2.42
N GLU A 370 24.14 8.45 -3.43
CA GLU A 370 23.55 9.61 -4.10
C GLU A 370 22.79 10.50 -3.12
N ALA A 371 21.89 9.92 -2.31
CA ALA A 371 21.15 10.66 -1.31
C ALA A 371 22.07 11.35 -0.28
N LYS A 372 23.12 10.65 0.19
CA LYS A 372 24.14 11.25 1.08
C LYS A 372 24.90 12.39 0.41
N TYR A 373 25.26 12.24 -0.86
CA TYR A 373 25.94 13.26 -1.64
C TYR A 373 25.07 14.51 -1.78
N GLN A 374 23.80 14.35 -2.16
CA GLN A 374 22.86 15.45 -2.27
C GLN A 374 22.60 16.15 -0.94
N LEU A 375 22.52 15.41 0.18
CA LEU A 375 22.44 15.99 1.53
C LEU A 375 23.67 16.84 1.87
N ALA A 376 24.85 16.39 1.48
CA ALA A 376 26.10 17.11 1.72
C ALA A 376 26.15 18.40 0.89
N VAL A 377 25.87 18.31 -0.40
CA VAL A 377 25.88 19.45 -1.34
C VAL A 377 24.84 20.50 -0.96
N LEU A 378 23.58 20.10 -0.71
CA LEU A 378 22.54 21.04 -0.26
C LEU A 378 22.83 21.63 1.12
N GLY A 379 23.57 20.90 1.96
CA GLY A 379 23.98 21.34 3.28
C GLY A 379 25.15 22.33 3.29
N MET A 380 25.85 22.54 2.18
CA MET A 380 27.09 23.35 2.13
C MET A 380 26.96 24.77 2.72
N SER A 381 25.78 25.39 2.60
CA SER A 381 25.54 26.75 3.11
C SER A 381 25.00 26.81 4.54
N SER A 382 24.60 25.68 5.14
CA SER A 382 23.87 25.70 6.41
C SER A 382 24.34 24.68 7.45
N LYS A 383 25.03 23.62 7.03
CA LYS A 383 25.57 22.60 7.93
C LYS A 383 26.89 23.04 8.53
N SER A 384 27.22 22.47 9.68
CA SER A 384 28.53 22.71 10.28
C SER A 384 29.63 22.07 9.43
N VAL A 385 30.83 22.61 9.55
CA VAL A 385 32.04 22.06 8.92
C VAL A 385 32.23 20.60 9.34
N GLU A 386 32.01 20.25 10.61
CA GLU A 386 32.13 18.86 11.09
C GLU A 386 31.12 17.93 10.41
N GLU A 387 29.86 18.34 10.28
CA GLU A 387 28.84 17.54 9.60
C GLU A 387 29.21 17.33 8.13
N LEU A 388 29.67 18.36 7.44
CA LEU A 388 30.06 18.27 6.03
C LEU A 388 31.29 17.38 5.83
N LEU A 389 32.29 17.50 6.71
CA LEU A 389 33.46 16.61 6.72
C LEU A 389 33.06 15.15 6.92
N ALA A 390 32.11 14.88 7.81
CA ALA A 390 31.59 13.54 8.04
C ALA A 390 30.83 13.00 6.82
N LEU A 391 29.95 13.81 6.23
CA LEU A 391 29.15 13.44 5.05
C LEU A 391 30.05 13.14 3.86
N PHE A 392 30.87 14.10 3.41
CA PHE A 392 31.79 13.91 2.28
C PHE A 392 32.87 12.87 2.57
N GLY A 393 33.34 12.77 3.83
CA GLY A 393 34.30 11.75 4.25
C GLY A 393 33.75 10.33 4.12
N SER A 394 32.47 10.12 4.45
CA SER A 394 31.81 8.81 4.30
C SER A 394 31.58 8.39 2.85
N LEU A 395 31.54 9.36 1.92
CA LEU A 395 31.34 9.15 0.49
C LEU A 395 32.63 8.77 -0.26
N GLY A 396 33.80 9.09 0.30
CA GLY A 396 35.10 8.80 -0.33
C GLY A 396 35.23 9.46 -1.71
N GLU A 397 35.51 8.66 -2.73
CA GLU A 397 35.68 9.11 -4.13
C GLU A 397 34.37 9.08 -4.93
N TYR A 398 33.21 9.06 -4.26
CA TYR A 398 31.92 9.15 -4.93
C TYR A 398 31.73 10.55 -5.53
N GLN A 399 31.57 10.60 -6.86
CA GLN A 399 31.52 11.85 -7.63
C GLN A 399 32.72 12.77 -7.31
N ASP A 400 32.48 14.03 -6.96
CA ASP A 400 33.48 15.03 -6.55
C ASP A 400 33.55 15.23 -5.02
N SER A 401 33.01 14.29 -4.23
CA SER A 401 33.01 14.35 -2.76
C SER A 401 34.42 14.53 -2.17
N GLY A 402 35.44 13.91 -2.77
CA GLY A 402 36.83 14.05 -2.35
C GLY A 402 37.38 15.47 -2.54
N GLU A 403 36.92 16.19 -3.56
CA GLU A 403 37.29 17.60 -3.79
C GLU A 403 36.62 18.51 -2.76
N TYR A 404 35.31 18.32 -2.51
CA TYR A 404 34.62 19.03 -1.43
C TYR A 404 35.28 18.80 -0.07
N LEU A 405 35.58 17.55 0.27
CA LEU A 405 36.23 17.18 1.52
C LEU A 405 37.56 17.92 1.70
N LYS A 406 38.40 17.92 0.66
CA LYS A 406 39.69 18.60 0.68
C LYS A 406 39.52 20.11 0.86
N ASN A 407 38.60 20.74 0.12
CA ASN A 407 38.38 22.18 0.19
C ASN A 407 37.86 22.59 1.58
N ILE A 408 36.96 21.81 2.19
CA ILE A 408 36.46 22.08 3.55
C ILE A 408 37.58 21.91 4.59
N GLN A 409 38.43 20.88 4.45
CA GLN A 409 39.61 20.70 5.30
C GLN A 409 40.59 21.88 5.18
N GLU A 410 40.80 22.40 3.97
CA GLU A 410 41.64 23.57 3.73
C GLU A 410 41.10 24.82 4.43
N VAL A 411 39.78 25.05 4.37
CA VAL A 411 39.11 26.13 5.11
C VAL A 411 39.35 26.00 6.62
N ALA A 412 39.16 24.80 7.19
CA ALA A 412 39.37 24.55 8.61
C ALA A 412 40.84 24.73 9.04
N ASN A 413 41.79 24.28 8.21
CA ASN A 413 43.22 24.42 8.47
C ASN A 413 43.66 25.88 8.43
N ASN A 414 43.20 26.65 7.44
CA ASN A 414 43.51 28.08 7.32
C ASN A 414 43.02 28.87 8.54
N TYR A 415 41.83 28.56 9.05
CA TYR A 415 41.34 29.12 10.31
C TYR A 415 42.24 28.75 11.49
N GLY A 416 42.62 27.48 11.62
CA GLY A 416 43.50 27.02 12.69
C GLY A 416 44.88 27.70 12.67
N GLU A 417 45.47 27.87 11.50
CA GLU A 417 46.73 28.60 11.33
C GLU A 417 46.58 30.09 11.67
N ALA A 418 45.53 30.76 11.18
CA ALA A 418 45.27 32.16 11.48
C ALA A 418 45.04 32.40 12.97
N LEU A 419 44.27 31.52 13.63
CA LEU A 419 44.01 31.57 15.07
C LEU A 419 45.30 31.40 15.87
N SER A 420 46.13 30.41 15.50
CA SER A 420 47.42 30.18 16.13
C SER A 420 48.34 31.40 16.01
N ASN A 421 48.42 32.02 14.82
CA ASN A 421 49.26 33.18 14.58
C ASN A 421 48.77 34.40 15.36
N ALA A 422 47.47 34.70 15.33
CA ALA A 422 46.87 35.81 16.08
C ALA A 422 47.08 35.64 17.60
N THR A 423 46.87 34.43 18.12
CA THR A 423 47.08 34.11 19.55
C THR A 423 48.55 34.29 19.96
N SER A 424 49.49 33.86 19.10
CA SER A 424 50.92 34.05 19.34
C SER A 424 51.28 35.54 19.34
N SER A 425 50.77 36.30 18.37
CA SER A 425 51.00 37.74 18.26
C SER A 425 50.47 38.51 19.48
N GLU A 426 49.26 38.17 19.95
CA GLU A 426 48.68 38.72 21.18
C GLU A 426 49.50 38.34 22.42
N THR A 427 49.96 37.09 22.51
CA THR A 427 50.76 36.63 23.65
C THR A 427 52.08 37.38 23.75
N ASP A 428 52.80 37.52 22.63
CA ASP A 428 54.06 38.27 22.57
C ASP A 428 53.86 39.74 22.91
N PHE A 429 52.77 40.33 22.42
CA PHE A 429 52.35 41.68 22.75
C PHE A 429 52.07 41.88 24.24
N VAL A 430 51.23 41.04 24.85
CA VAL A 430 50.90 41.12 26.28
C VAL A 430 52.16 40.98 27.13
N ASN A 431 53.05 40.05 26.79
CA ASN A 431 54.32 39.90 27.49
C ASN A 431 55.20 41.16 27.39
N ALA A 432 55.30 41.77 26.21
CA ALA A 432 56.07 43.00 26.02
C ALA A 432 55.43 44.19 26.76
N PHE A 433 54.11 44.30 26.72
CA PHE A 433 53.35 45.34 27.41
C PHE A 433 53.47 45.23 28.94
N ASP A 434 53.38 44.01 29.48
CA ASP A 434 53.55 43.73 30.91
C ASP A 434 54.99 44.03 31.36
N ALA A 435 56.00 43.68 30.54
CA ALA A 435 57.39 44.02 30.83
C ALA A 435 57.63 45.54 30.87
N ALA A 436 57.10 46.27 29.87
CA ALA A 436 57.15 47.73 29.82
C ALA A 436 56.47 48.37 31.03
N THR A 437 55.26 47.93 31.34
CA THR A 437 54.47 48.43 32.48
C THR A 437 55.15 48.10 33.81
N SER A 438 55.72 46.91 33.96
CA SER A 438 56.49 46.53 35.14
C SER A 438 57.68 47.45 35.34
N LEU A 439 58.45 47.73 34.28
CA LEU A 439 59.60 48.64 34.36
C LEU A 439 59.19 50.06 34.77
N LEU A 440 58.09 50.59 34.23
CA LEU A 440 57.55 51.90 34.63
C LEU A 440 57.15 51.94 36.11
N ASN A 441 56.58 50.84 36.63
CA ASN A 441 56.16 50.75 38.03
C ASN A 441 57.31 50.62 39.03
N GLU A 442 58.50 50.13 38.61
CA GLU A 442 59.67 50.02 39.47
C GLU A 442 60.19 51.38 39.97
N SER A 443 59.79 52.50 39.34
CA SER A 443 60.18 53.86 39.72
C SER A 443 61.70 54.07 39.80
N LYS A 444 62.47 53.33 39.00
CA LYS A 444 63.91 53.53 38.83
C LYS A 444 64.16 54.83 38.09
N ILE A 445 65.25 55.51 38.43
CA ILE A 445 65.66 56.76 37.78
C ILE A 445 66.58 56.39 36.60
N PRO A 446 66.20 56.69 35.35
CA PRO A 446 67.09 56.49 34.21
C PRO A 446 68.11 57.63 34.09
N LEU A 447 69.17 57.36 33.32
CA LEU A 447 70.17 58.37 32.99
C LEU A 447 69.61 59.42 32.03
N ASP A 448 68.80 58.95 31.08
CA ASP A 448 68.03 59.75 30.13
C ASP A 448 66.55 59.69 30.51
N MET A 449 66.03 60.82 30.99
CA MET A 449 64.63 60.95 31.43
C MET A 449 63.65 60.97 30.26
N GLU A 450 64.07 61.32 29.04
CA GLU A 450 63.18 61.32 27.86
C GLU A 450 62.70 59.89 27.55
N LEU A 451 63.56 58.88 27.75
CA LEU A 451 63.19 57.47 27.55
C LEU A 451 62.08 56.98 28.50
N LEU A 452 61.95 57.58 29.69
CA LEU A 452 60.86 57.26 30.62
C LEU A 452 59.53 57.80 30.10
N ASP A 453 59.54 59.05 29.63
CA ASP A 453 58.37 59.70 29.04
C ASP A 453 57.95 59.02 27.73
N ASP A 454 58.92 58.61 26.90
CA ASP A 454 58.70 57.88 25.65
C ASP A 454 58.03 56.52 25.90
N LEU A 455 58.58 55.71 26.81
CA LEU A 455 57.97 54.42 27.15
C LEU A 455 56.59 54.60 27.79
N SER A 456 56.43 55.57 28.69
CA SER A 456 55.14 55.87 29.31
C SER A 456 54.08 56.28 28.29
N THR A 457 54.46 57.10 27.31
CA THR A 457 53.57 57.53 26.23
C THR A 457 53.21 56.35 25.32
N LEU A 458 54.20 55.51 24.98
CA LEU A 458 53.98 54.32 24.16
C LEU A 458 53.01 53.36 24.83
N VAL A 459 53.25 52.98 26.09
CA VAL A 459 52.34 52.13 26.89
C VAL A 459 50.92 52.73 26.97
N GLY A 460 50.83 54.04 27.19
CA GLY A 460 49.54 54.76 27.28
C GLY A 460 48.72 54.69 25.99
N ASN A 461 49.38 54.82 24.82
CA ASN A 461 48.71 54.72 23.52
C ASN A 461 48.28 53.28 23.21
N THR A 462 49.14 52.32 23.53
CA THR A 462 48.97 50.91 23.21
C THR A 462 47.85 50.20 24.00
N ASN A 463 47.54 50.66 25.22
CA ASN A 463 46.50 50.07 26.09
C ASN A 463 45.07 50.05 25.50
N THR A 464 44.87 50.60 24.28
CA THR A 464 43.56 50.66 23.60
C THR A 464 43.45 49.80 22.36
N GLU A 465 44.50 49.06 21.98
CA GLU A 465 44.62 48.44 20.65
C GLU A 465 44.28 46.95 20.58
N VAL A 466 43.92 46.28 21.69
CA VAL A 466 43.62 44.84 21.67
C VAL A 466 42.30 44.57 20.94
N ALA A 467 42.39 43.96 19.76
CA ALA A 467 41.27 43.50 18.97
C ALA A 467 40.58 42.29 19.63
N ALA A 468 39.25 42.26 19.55
CA ALA A 468 38.47 41.10 19.97
C ALA A 468 38.59 39.98 18.93
N PHE A 469 38.83 38.76 19.40
CA PHE A 469 38.81 37.57 18.55
C PHE A 469 37.38 37.28 18.09
N PRO A 470 37.19 36.75 16.87
CA PRO A 470 35.88 36.30 16.42
C PRO A 470 35.38 35.12 17.27
N ASP A 471 34.06 34.96 17.33
CA ASP A 471 33.42 33.76 17.90
C ASP A 471 33.81 32.50 17.12
N GLU A 472 33.70 31.32 17.76
CA GLU A 472 34.01 30.04 17.13
C GLU A 472 33.11 29.80 15.91
N PRO A 473 33.66 29.68 14.69
CA PRO A 473 32.86 29.53 13.48
C PRO A 473 32.28 28.13 13.36
N VAL A 474 31.09 27.99 12.77
CA VAL A 474 30.40 26.71 12.61
C VAL A 474 30.26 26.33 11.14
N THR A 475 29.88 27.28 10.29
CA THR A 475 29.66 27.07 8.85
C THR A 475 30.89 27.48 8.02
N ILE A 476 30.97 27.01 6.77
CA ILE A 476 32.09 27.36 5.87
C ILE A 476 32.25 28.89 5.73
N GLU A 477 31.15 29.63 5.59
CA GLU A 477 31.19 31.09 5.42
C GLU A 477 31.67 31.81 6.70
N GLU A 478 31.29 31.30 7.88
CA GLU A 478 31.79 31.80 9.16
C GLU A 478 33.29 31.49 9.33
N TYR A 479 33.75 30.30 8.94
CA TYR A 479 35.17 29.94 8.98
C TYR A 479 36.01 30.88 8.10
N ILE A 480 35.54 31.15 6.87
CA ILE A 480 36.20 32.09 5.96
C ILE A 480 36.26 33.48 6.58
N SER A 481 35.13 33.99 7.08
CA SER A 481 35.04 35.33 7.68
C SER A 481 35.90 35.47 8.94
N ALA A 482 35.89 34.47 9.81
CA ALA A 482 36.72 34.44 11.02
C ALA A 482 38.21 34.38 10.68
N THR A 483 38.58 33.60 9.65
CA THR A 483 39.96 33.54 9.14
C THR A 483 40.44 34.91 8.67
N GLU A 484 39.65 35.61 7.86
CA GLU A 484 39.98 36.96 7.38
C GLU A 484 40.15 37.95 8.54
N ALA A 485 39.28 37.89 9.55
CA ALA A 485 39.37 38.75 10.74
C ALA A 485 40.63 38.48 11.55
N LEU A 486 40.96 37.21 11.80
CA LEU A 486 42.16 36.79 12.54
C LEU A 486 43.44 37.20 11.81
N GLN A 487 43.46 37.14 10.47
CA GLN A 487 44.61 37.60 9.67
C GLN A 487 44.88 39.10 9.78
N GLN A 488 43.92 39.91 10.23
CA GLN A 488 44.13 41.34 10.52
C GLN A 488 44.71 41.59 11.92
N ILE A 489 44.74 40.58 12.79
CA ILE A 489 45.30 40.69 14.15
C ILE A 489 46.81 40.45 14.06
N ASP A 490 47.56 41.55 13.96
CA ASP A 490 49.02 41.54 14.05
C ASP A 490 49.52 42.70 14.90
N TYR A 491 50.15 42.37 16.04
CA TYR A 491 50.75 43.33 16.95
C TYR A 491 52.27 43.42 16.79
N SER A 492 52.86 42.79 15.78
CA SER A 492 54.31 42.68 15.63
C SER A 492 55.04 44.03 15.64
N GLU A 493 54.48 45.05 14.99
CA GLU A 493 55.03 46.41 14.99
C GLU A 493 55.03 47.03 16.40
N THR A 494 53.89 47.02 17.09
CA THR A 494 53.74 47.56 18.44
C THR A 494 54.57 46.78 19.46
N THR A 495 54.62 45.45 19.36
CA THR A 495 55.46 44.58 20.19
C THR A 495 56.94 44.93 20.04
N ASN A 496 57.43 45.10 18.81
CA ASN A 496 58.82 45.47 18.56
C ASN A 496 59.14 46.84 19.15
N ALA A 497 58.25 47.83 18.98
CA ALA A 497 58.41 49.16 19.55
C ALA A 497 58.48 49.13 21.09
N LEU A 498 57.60 48.35 21.74
CA LEU A 498 57.59 48.17 23.19
C LEU A 498 58.88 47.51 23.68
N VAL A 499 59.32 46.43 23.03
CA VAL A 499 60.55 45.72 23.39
C VAL A 499 61.78 46.63 23.24
N GLU A 500 61.87 47.37 22.15
CA GLU A 500 62.98 48.31 21.91
C GLU A 500 63.00 49.42 22.97
N ALA A 501 61.87 50.10 23.19
CA ALA A 501 61.77 51.18 24.17
C ALA A 501 62.04 50.69 25.60
N THR A 502 61.52 49.51 25.97
CA THR A 502 61.77 48.88 27.27
C THR A 502 63.25 48.57 27.45
N THR A 503 63.90 48.01 26.43
CA THR A 503 65.33 47.66 26.47
C THR A 503 66.20 48.93 26.61
N LEU A 504 65.88 49.99 25.88
CA LEU A 504 66.58 51.27 25.97
C LEU A 504 66.44 51.89 27.37
N LEU A 505 65.22 51.91 27.94
CA LEU A 505 64.99 52.43 29.28
C LEU A 505 65.70 51.58 30.34
N GLU A 506 65.64 50.25 30.24
CA GLU A 506 66.32 49.36 31.19
C GLU A 506 67.84 49.59 31.16
N ALA A 507 68.42 49.76 29.97
CA ALA A 507 69.82 50.11 29.81
C ALA A 507 70.14 51.46 30.46
N SER A 508 69.32 52.49 30.23
CA SER A 508 69.46 53.82 30.80
C SER A 508 69.37 53.82 32.34
N CYS A 509 68.47 53.01 32.92
CA CYS A 509 68.39 52.77 34.37
C CYS A 509 69.67 52.13 34.92
N LYS A 510 70.20 51.08 34.25
CA LYS A 510 71.47 50.44 34.65
C LYS A 510 72.66 51.40 34.56
N GLN A 511 72.70 52.24 33.54
CA GLN A 511 73.71 53.28 33.39
C GLN A 511 73.65 54.29 34.53
N TYR A 512 72.45 54.71 34.96
CA TYR A 512 72.26 55.60 36.08
C TYR A 512 72.76 55.00 37.40
N GLU A 513 72.53 53.71 37.64
CA GLU A 513 73.03 53.01 38.84
C GLU A 513 74.56 53.16 39.01
N PHE A 514 75.32 53.16 37.91
CA PHE A 514 76.78 53.35 37.95
C PHE A 514 77.24 54.75 38.38
N VAL A 515 76.38 55.74 38.25
CA VAL A 515 76.69 57.15 38.55
C VAL A 515 75.84 57.68 39.70
N ASN A 516 75.04 56.82 40.32
CA ASN A 516 74.26 57.10 41.51
C ASN A 516 75.00 56.66 42.77
N SER A 517 75.80 57.57 43.34
CA SER A 517 76.68 57.34 44.48
C SER A 517 77.69 56.19 44.27
N PRO A 518 78.50 56.21 43.19
CA PRO A 518 79.51 55.18 42.96
C PRO A 518 80.58 55.16 44.05
N SER A 519 81.18 53.99 44.26
CA SER A 519 82.35 53.85 45.12
C SER A 519 83.61 54.41 44.46
N GLU A 520 84.60 54.74 45.29
CA GLU A 520 85.95 55.13 44.85
C GLU A 520 86.60 54.05 43.98
N ASP A 521 86.51 52.79 44.41
CA ASP A 521 87.05 51.64 43.67
C ASP A 521 86.44 51.53 42.27
N PHE A 522 85.13 51.77 42.14
CA PHE A 522 84.47 51.76 40.84
C PHE A 522 85.01 52.88 39.94
N ILE A 523 85.10 54.11 40.45
CA ILE A 523 85.62 55.24 39.68
C ILE A 523 87.07 54.99 39.25
N ILE A 524 87.91 54.51 40.16
CA ILE A 524 89.31 54.17 39.87
C ILE A 524 89.38 53.10 38.77
N ASP A 525 88.60 52.03 38.89
CA ASP A 525 88.56 50.97 37.88
C ASP A 525 88.18 51.51 36.50
N ARG A 526 87.12 52.33 36.42
CA ARG A 526 86.67 52.94 35.16
C ARG A 526 87.72 53.86 34.55
N LEU A 527 88.31 54.75 35.35
CA LEU A 527 89.31 55.69 34.89
C LEU A 527 90.63 55.00 34.48
N SER A 528 91.01 53.90 35.14
CA SER A 528 92.23 53.14 34.83
C SER A 528 92.23 52.51 33.43
N ARG A 529 91.04 52.34 32.85
CA ARG A 529 90.82 51.77 31.51
C ARG A 529 90.91 52.83 30.39
N MET A 530 91.03 54.11 30.75
CA MET A 530 91.09 55.21 29.79
C MET A 530 92.52 55.54 29.40
N ALA A 531 92.81 55.77 28.12
CA ALA A 531 94.16 56.09 27.65
C ALA A 531 94.65 57.47 28.15
N ASN A 532 93.73 58.42 28.32
CA ASN A 532 94.04 59.81 28.66
C ASN A 532 94.04 60.11 30.17
N VAL A 533 94.04 59.08 31.02
CA VAL A 533 94.12 59.21 32.49
C VAL A 533 95.36 58.46 33.00
N VAL A 534 96.32 59.13 33.64
CA VAL A 534 97.61 58.50 34.03
C VAL A 534 97.66 58.10 35.49
N HIS A 535 97.61 59.08 36.39
CA HIS A 535 97.68 58.84 37.83
C HIS A 535 96.35 59.19 38.45
N ILE A 536 95.84 58.32 39.31
CA ILE A 536 94.55 58.45 39.98
C ILE A 536 94.83 58.43 41.49
N ALA A 537 94.27 59.39 42.22
CA ALA A 537 94.39 59.46 43.67
C ALA A 537 93.09 59.94 44.29
N VAL A 538 92.75 59.37 45.45
CA VAL A 538 91.54 59.72 46.19
C VAL A 538 91.89 60.75 47.26
N ALA A 539 91.06 61.79 47.39
CA ALA A 539 91.19 62.75 48.47
C ALA A 539 90.75 62.15 49.81
N THR A 540 91.48 62.50 50.86
CA THR A 540 91.20 62.22 52.26
C THR A 540 90.89 63.53 52.98
N GLU A 541 90.27 63.48 54.17
CA GLU A 541 89.99 64.71 54.93
C GLU A 541 91.25 65.51 55.27
N GLY A 542 92.44 64.88 55.27
CA GLY A 542 93.71 65.53 55.54
C GLY A 542 94.34 66.26 54.35
N ASN A 543 93.98 65.91 53.11
CA ASN A 543 94.55 66.48 51.88
C ASN A 543 93.50 67.01 50.90
N ASP A 544 92.24 67.10 51.31
CA ASP A 544 91.14 67.67 50.52
C ASP A 544 91.33 69.18 50.21
N PRO A 545 91.53 69.59 48.95
CA PRO A 545 91.79 70.98 48.58
C PRO A 545 90.65 71.95 48.94
N ASN A 546 89.39 71.49 48.99
CA ASN A 546 88.25 72.37 49.28
C ASN A 546 87.72 72.24 50.72
N GLY A 547 88.20 71.25 51.49
CA GLY A 547 87.75 70.99 52.87
C GLY A 547 86.26 70.65 52.98
N LYS A 548 85.66 70.06 51.95
CA LYS A 548 84.23 69.72 51.85
C LYS A 548 83.95 68.22 51.89
N LEU A 549 84.99 67.37 51.86
CA LEU A 549 84.83 65.92 51.97
C LEU A 549 84.07 65.55 53.26
N ASN A 550 83.00 64.77 53.11
CA ASN A 550 82.13 64.28 54.19
C ASN A 550 81.46 65.37 55.05
N LYS A 551 81.35 66.62 54.54
CA LYS A 551 80.65 67.72 55.23
C LYS A 551 79.21 67.88 54.69
N PRO A 552 78.27 68.46 55.46
CA PRO A 552 76.92 68.75 54.96
C PRO A 552 76.95 69.59 53.67
N GLY A 553 76.27 69.12 52.62
CA GLY A 553 76.27 69.73 51.27
C GLY A 553 77.60 69.61 50.52
N GLY A 554 78.53 68.77 50.99
CA GLY A 554 79.80 68.46 50.36
C GLY A 554 79.81 67.09 49.67
N TYR A 555 80.91 66.77 49.00
CA TYR A 555 81.09 65.46 48.37
C TYR A 555 81.41 64.37 49.40
N THR A 556 80.91 63.17 49.15
CA THR A 556 81.21 61.94 49.90
C THR A 556 82.53 61.34 49.47
N SER A 557 82.95 61.59 48.23
CA SER A 557 84.25 61.19 47.70
C SER A 557 84.74 62.18 46.65
N GLN A 558 86.06 62.33 46.51
CA GLN A 558 86.66 63.03 45.38
C GLN A 558 87.88 62.27 44.87
N VAL A 559 87.82 61.85 43.60
CA VAL A 559 88.90 61.14 42.91
C VAL A 559 89.57 62.09 41.94
N PHE A 560 90.83 62.41 42.17
CA PHE A 560 91.64 63.24 41.28
C PHE A 560 92.42 62.39 40.28
N PHE A 561 92.63 62.94 39.09
CA PHE A 561 93.47 62.29 38.10
C PHE A 561 94.29 63.27 37.26
N THR A 562 95.42 62.80 36.76
CA THR A 562 96.27 63.52 35.81
C THR A 562 96.05 63.04 34.38
N SER A 563 96.21 63.92 33.40
CA SER A 563 96.03 63.61 31.98
C SER A 563 97.26 64.01 31.16
N PRO A 564 97.71 63.18 30.20
CA PRO A 564 98.82 63.56 29.33
C PRO A 564 98.44 64.66 28.34
N LEU A 565 97.14 65.00 28.25
CA LEU A 565 96.64 66.11 27.44
C LEU A 565 96.97 67.47 28.05
N VAL A 566 97.22 67.54 29.37
CA VAL A 566 97.57 68.79 30.04
C VAL A 566 99.04 69.11 29.80
N ASN A 567 99.32 70.33 29.31
CA ASN A 567 100.70 70.76 29.07
C ASN A 567 101.49 70.76 30.40
N PRO A 568 102.64 70.06 30.47
CA PRO A 568 103.45 69.97 31.68
C PRO A 568 103.85 71.32 32.30
N SER A 569 103.89 72.41 31.52
CA SER A 569 104.19 73.76 32.02
C SER A 569 103.17 74.31 33.02
N TYR A 570 101.99 73.70 33.11
CA TYR A 570 100.91 74.10 34.02
C TYR A 570 100.81 73.25 35.29
N LEU A 571 101.67 72.23 35.44
CA LEU A 571 101.73 71.37 36.63
C LEU A 571 102.66 71.98 37.68
N GLN A 572 102.27 71.92 38.95
CA GLN A 572 103.01 72.58 40.03
C GLN A 572 104.28 71.81 40.42
N MET A 573 104.32 70.48 40.27
CA MET A 573 105.49 69.67 40.62
C MET A 573 105.72 68.49 39.68
N SER A 574 107.00 68.14 39.47
CA SER A 574 107.44 66.93 38.75
C SER A 574 107.25 65.64 39.57
N ASN A 575 106.39 65.65 40.60
CA ASN A 575 106.09 64.51 41.46
C ASN A 575 104.57 64.30 41.53
N VAL A 576 104.20 63.03 41.60
CA VAL A 576 103.10 62.47 40.81
C VAL A 576 101.80 62.29 41.62
N ASP A 577 101.51 63.21 42.54
CA ASP A 577 100.29 63.14 43.36
C ASP A 577 99.15 63.91 42.70
N ALA A 578 98.15 63.17 42.22
CA ALA A 578 97.01 63.76 41.53
C ALA A 578 96.16 64.67 42.45
N VAL A 579 96.17 64.47 43.79
CA VAL A 579 95.45 65.34 44.73
C VAL A 579 96.12 66.71 44.85
N GLU A 580 97.47 66.76 44.85
CA GLU A 580 98.23 68.01 44.94
C GLU A 580 98.08 68.88 43.68
N GLU A 581 98.09 68.25 42.50
CA GLU A 581 97.84 68.93 41.21
C GLU A 581 96.36 69.38 41.08
N GLY A 582 95.47 68.74 41.83
CA GLY A 582 94.04 69.00 41.83
C GLY A 582 93.44 68.92 40.42
N THR A 583 92.40 69.71 40.15
CA THR A 583 91.77 69.71 38.81
C THR A 583 92.66 70.26 37.70
N ASN A 584 93.77 70.95 38.01
CA ASN A 584 94.65 71.49 36.98
C ASN A 584 95.46 70.39 36.28
N GLY A 585 95.75 69.28 36.96
CA GLY A 585 96.57 68.18 36.45
C GLY A 585 95.90 67.26 35.43
N GLY A 586 94.58 67.28 35.38
CA GLY A 586 93.80 66.47 34.44
C GLY A 586 92.32 66.64 34.70
N GLY A 587 91.89 66.38 35.93
CA GLY A 587 90.51 66.55 36.35
C GLY A 587 90.20 65.87 37.68
N SER A 588 88.93 65.83 38.03
CA SER A 588 88.45 65.09 39.19
C SER A 588 87.02 64.61 39.02
N ILE A 589 86.65 63.55 39.73
CA ILE A 589 85.26 63.12 39.90
C ILE A 589 84.86 63.43 41.35
N GLU A 590 83.88 64.31 41.55
CA GLU A 590 83.28 64.59 42.87
C GLU A 590 82.00 63.76 43.00
N VAL A 591 81.88 62.92 44.03
CA VAL A 591 80.68 62.10 44.31
C VAL A 591 79.87 62.75 45.41
N TYR A 592 78.56 62.85 45.21
CA TYR A 592 77.63 63.43 46.18
C TYR A 592 76.62 62.40 46.68
N ALA A 593 76.04 62.68 47.85
CA ALA A 593 74.98 61.86 48.44
C ALA A 593 73.67 61.90 47.62
N THR A 594 73.40 63.03 46.96
CA THR A 594 72.20 63.21 46.12
C THR A 594 72.55 63.92 44.81
N MET A 595 71.73 63.71 43.77
CA MET A 595 71.87 64.42 42.51
C MET A 595 71.71 65.93 42.70
N GLN A 596 70.81 66.36 43.60
CA GLN A 596 70.60 67.76 43.90
C GLN A 596 71.88 68.42 44.43
N ASP A 597 72.61 67.76 45.34
CA ASP A 597 73.88 68.30 45.86
C ASP A 597 74.93 68.44 44.74
N ALA A 598 75.00 67.48 43.82
CA ALA A 598 75.88 67.55 42.65
C ALA A 598 75.49 68.71 41.71
N GLN A 599 74.19 68.93 41.49
CA GLN A 599 73.68 70.08 40.71
C GLN A 599 73.96 71.42 41.37
N GLU A 600 73.79 71.54 42.68
CA GLU A 600 74.13 72.75 43.44
C GLU A 600 75.63 73.06 43.34
N ARG A 601 76.46 72.02 43.33
CA ARG A 601 77.90 72.16 43.11
C ARG A 601 78.22 72.65 41.69
N ASP A 602 77.61 72.05 40.69
CA ASP A 602 77.81 72.44 39.29
C ASP A 602 77.35 73.87 39.01
N ALA A 603 76.21 74.27 39.58
CA ALA A 603 75.72 75.65 39.55
C ALA A 603 76.65 76.63 40.29
N TYR A 604 77.35 76.17 41.33
CA TYR A 604 78.41 76.95 41.97
C TYR A 604 79.60 77.16 41.02
N PHE A 605 80.05 76.11 40.33
CA PHE A 605 81.15 76.22 39.35
C PHE A 605 80.78 77.12 38.16
N SER A 606 79.56 76.99 37.65
CA SER A 606 79.05 77.78 36.52
C SER A 606 79.17 79.30 36.72
N LYS A 607 79.15 79.79 37.97
CA LYS A 607 79.31 81.22 38.30
C LYS A 607 80.70 81.77 37.95
N PHE A 608 81.68 80.89 37.78
CA PHE A 608 83.07 81.23 37.47
C PHE A 608 83.41 81.00 36.00
N ASP A 609 82.50 80.43 35.21
CA ASP A 609 82.73 80.17 33.79
C ASP A 609 83.03 81.45 33.00
N GLY A 610 83.99 81.34 32.08
CA GLY A 610 84.48 82.49 31.30
C GLY A 610 85.28 83.51 32.10
N SER A 611 85.49 83.32 33.41
CA SER A 611 86.30 84.19 34.26
C SER A 611 87.74 83.66 34.42
N VAL A 612 88.62 84.48 35.00
CA VAL A 612 89.98 84.04 35.39
C VAL A 612 89.97 82.91 36.43
N PHE A 613 88.84 82.69 37.10
CA PHE A 613 88.63 81.66 38.11
C PHE A 613 87.93 80.40 37.57
N ALA A 614 87.69 80.31 36.25
CA ALA A 614 87.11 79.12 35.64
C ALA A 614 87.91 77.87 36.01
N CYS A 615 87.19 76.79 36.33
CA CYS A 615 87.77 75.59 36.94
C CYS A 615 87.83 74.39 35.99
N GLY A 616 87.74 74.66 34.68
CA GLY A 616 87.68 73.69 33.59
C GLY A 616 86.24 73.33 33.25
N SER A 617 86.02 72.28 32.44
CA SER A 617 84.65 71.80 32.21
C SER A 617 84.17 71.05 33.44
N HIS A 618 82.86 71.13 33.68
CA HIS A 618 82.19 70.39 34.71
C HIS A 618 80.83 69.93 34.21
N LYS A 619 80.45 68.71 34.55
CA LYS A 619 79.17 68.13 34.17
C LYS A 619 78.65 67.18 35.24
N VAL A 620 77.38 67.35 35.59
CA VAL A 620 76.67 66.45 36.49
C VAL A 620 76.14 65.26 35.73
N ILE A 621 76.34 64.08 36.28
CA ILE A 621 75.70 62.84 35.85
C ILE A 621 75.35 62.03 37.08
N GLY A 622 74.07 61.69 37.28
CA GLY A 622 73.64 61.05 38.52
C GLY A 622 73.98 61.91 39.74
N THR A 623 74.72 61.35 40.69
CA THR A 623 75.22 62.09 41.86
C THR A 623 76.68 62.49 41.74
N ILE A 624 77.29 62.39 40.57
CA ILE A 624 78.69 62.79 40.36
C ILE A 624 78.82 64.09 39.57
N VAL A 625 79.86 64.85 39.86
CA VAL A 625 80.35 65.96 39.04
C VAL A 625 81.67 65.55 38.42
N VAL A 626 81.66 65.34 37.11
CA VAL A 626 82.86 65.11 36.30
C VAL A 626 83.50 66.46 36.03
N ARG A 627 84.80 66.61 36.30
CA ARG A 627 85.54 67.86 36.07
C ARG A 627 86.80 67.59 35.25
N THR A 628 87.12 68.47 34.31
CA THR A 628 88.37 68.43 33.54
C THR A 628 89.24 69.67 33.81
N SER A 629 90.49 69.64 33.37
CA SER A 629 91.42 70.74 33.59
C SER A 629 91.11 71.97 32.72
N ARG A 630 91.11 73.15 33.36
CA ARG A 630 91.06 74.46 32.69
C ARG A 630 92.21 74.71 31.71
N SER A 631 93.29 73.94 31.83
CA SER A 631 94.50 74.07 31.01
C SER A 631 94.36 73.41 29.64
N LEU A 632 93.31 72.61 29.44
CA LEU A 632 92.92 72.05 28.14
C LEU A 632 92.14 73.10 27.32
N THR A 633 92.18 73.00 26.00
CA THR A 633 91.31 73.83 25.14
C THR A 633 89.84 73.42 25.30
N ALA A 634 88.90 74.31 24.97
CA ALA A 634 87.46 74.02 25.10
C ALA A 634 86.98 72.81 24.28
N SER A 635 87.66 72.46 23.17
CA SER A 635 87.34 71.25 22.41
C SER A 635 87.91 69.99 23.06
N GLU A 636 89.12 70.06 23.64
CA GLU A 636 89.73 68.95 24.39
C GLU A 636 88.99 68.67 25.68
N GLN A 637 88.56 69.71 26.42
CA GLN A 637 87.74 69.55 27.63
C GLN A 637 86.45 68.80 27.31
N ARG A 638 85.70 69.21 26.27
CA ARG A 638 84.45 68.54 25.86
C ARG A 638 84.67 67.09 25.42
N ALA A 639 85.71 66.82 24.63
CA ALA A 639 86.02 65.48 24.17
C ALA A 639 86.44 64.56 25.33
N PHE A 640 87.28 65.06 26.23
CA PHE A 640 87.78 64.27 27.36
C PHE A 640 86.73 64.08 28.45
N GLU A 641 85.90 65.10 28.72
CA GLU A 641 84.72 64.97 29.58
C GLU A 641 83.77 63.90 29.04
N ALA A 642 83.46 63.91 27.74
CA ALA A 642 82.63 62.88 27.12
C ALA A 642 83.26 61.48 27.22
N GLU A 643 84.57 61.36 27.02
CA GLU A 643 85.31 60.09 27.20
C GLU A 643 85.19 59.57 28.64
N ILE A 644 85.33 60.46 29.64
CA ILE A 644 85.23 60.10 31.06
C ILE A 644 83.81 59.65 31.40
N ILE A 645 82.82 60.39 30.92
CA ILE A 645 81.41 60.08 31.11
C ILE A 645 81.09 58.70 30.52
N GLU A 646 81.48 58.45 29.27
CA GLU A 646 81.29 57.15 28.62
C GLU A 646 81.96 56.03 29.40
N ALA A 647 83.20 56.24 29.88
CA ALA A 647 83.89 55.26 30.70
C ALA A 647 83.14 54.92 32.00
N LEU A 648 82.45 55.90 32.60
CA LEU A 648 81.69 55.73 33.83
C LEU A 648 80.34 55.04 33.60
N ILE A 649 79.67 55.29 32.48
CA ILE A 649 78.32 54.77 32.20
C ILE A 649 78.29 53.51 31.31
N THR A 650 79.36 53.18 30.59
CA THR A 650 79.33 52.07 29.61
C THR A 650 79.02 50.71 30.26
N LEU A 651 78.02 49.98 29.77
CA LEU A 651 77.60 48.70 30.37
C LEU A 651 78.64 47.58 30.18
N THR A 652 79.55 47.72 29.21
CA THR A 652 80.60 46.74 28.90
C THR A 652 81.97 47.42 28.89
N PRO A 653 82.65 47.55 30.04
CA PRO A 653 83.98 48.18 30.08
C PRO A 653 85.02 47.43 29.25
N GLY A 654 85.85 48.18 28.53
CA GLY A 654 87.06 47.66 27.89
C GLY A 654 88.10 47.15 28.91
N LYS A 655 89.16 46.48 28.45
CA LYS A 655 90.21 45.95 29.35
C LYS A 655 90.97 47.08 30.07
N VAL A 656 91.47 46.78 31.27
CA VAL A 656 92.38 47.67 32.02
C VAL A 656 93.65 47.89 31.19
N ILE A 657 94.11 49.14 31.11
CA ILE A 657 95.36 49.49 30.45
C ILE A 657 96.48 49.29 31.49
N GLU A 658 97.36 48.32 31.28
CA GLU A 658 98.57 48.16 32.10
C GLU A 658 99.49 49.38 31.87
N ARG A 659 99.88 50.08 32.94
CA ARG A 659 100.64 51.33 32.91
C ARG A 659 101.91 51.22 33.75
#